data_AF-A0A0Q4YH94-F1
#
_entry.id   AF-A0A0Q4YH94-F1
#
_cell.length_a   1.000
_cell.length_b   1.000
_cell.length_c   1.000
_cell.angle_alpha   90.00
_cell.angle_beta   90.00
_cell.angle_gamma   90.00
#
_symmetry.space_group_name_H-M   'P 1'
#
loop_
_entity.id
_entity.type
_entity.pdbx_description
1 polymer ?
#
loop_
_entity_poly.entity_id
_entity_poly.type
_entity_poly.pdbx_seq_one_letter_code
_entity_poly.pdbx_strand_id
1 'polypeptide(L)'
;MNCTMTFSIHPTRLPVLARLGLVAALCASLGSALAVDGQASRYYEDALGRYEKQDLPGAIIQLKNALQIDRTMLPVQVLLGKALLGNGEVAAAEVAFAEALRLGVNRAEIVVPLAQAYLAQGKHRQLLEQPMFAVAGLSPIAQVPLLVLRSSAASDLGDVRGALKSLEEARAIDPRSADPWVAEVPVRIRARQYREAADAVARAQALAPQAIEMHYQRGALAHVQGNLAGALAAYDQVVALDRKHVEGRVARAGVYVDEGRFADAARDLAELEVLLPKEPRAAYLRALLAERDGKPAVAKAALRQVTELIDPASPETVQYRPQLLLLNGLAHYALNEKEKAKPYLEALQRVQGATAASKLLAQIYLQESSLDRAVGVLEAYLRTQPSDGQAMTLLASVHMAQGRNARAISLMQEALRARDGAEFRTVLGMGLLRSGQVGIATTELEAAYRKDGTQTQAGVALAGLYLRSRQSAKAVAVAQDLVKRQPQNAGFHDLLGMALAQTSKIPEARAAFERAIALDAELLAPKLHLARVEIAQKQFDAAAERLAALLKADEKNVDVLLELSVLSTARGTPDDTLRWLERANANAARQDLRPGLALVDLHLRTGRAPQAMEAARNLNPRAPEDLQVLVTYARAQLANGDAVGARSTLNVATRTAGENAALQVQIATLHMAANNPDGAAYALEKALSTQPGYLPALAMAVDLDLRRGDLAKAEQQARQIAQQNPRLAIGHTLIGDAARARGQGTAAVEAYRRAHQAEPSTDSLLRLFRQQWLQDGGKTAPRLVEDWLRQHPQDARARRALADAYAASGQYASARNAYDLLLKTAPDDAAVLNNQANVLLRLKDAGAVAMAERAVAKAPASAQALDTLGWALFQTGGAAERDRALQLLRDARLREPGSADIRYHLSAVLAQTGRRMEAREEVSVALKSGLSAEYEPDAQRLATTLRE
;
A
#
# COMPACT_ATOMS: atom_id res chain seq x y z
N MET A 1 24.58 39.16 44.70
CA MET A 1 23.77 40.23 44.08
C MET A 1 22.37 39.67 43.90
N ASN A 2 21.56 39.62 44.96
CA ASN A 2 20.63 40.67 45.48
C ASN A 2 19.54 41.01 44.43
N CYS A 3 18.22 40.94 44.67
CA CYS A 3 17.45 40.98 45.91
C CYS A 3 16.09 40.25 45.81
N THR A 4 15.70 39.72 46.95
CA THR A 4 14.39 39.23 47.42
C THR A 4 13.37 40.34 47.68
N MET A 5 12.07 40.03 47.61
CA MET A 5 11.09 40.49 48.63
C MET A 5 9.91 39.52 48.76
N THR A 6 9.68 39.12 50.00
CA THR A 6 8.56 38.35 50.56
C THR A 6 7.71 39.26 51.43
N PHE A 7 6.39 39.01 51.54
CA PHE A 7 5.61 39.36 52.73
C PHE A 7 4.51 38.32 53.02
N SER A 8 4.50 37.84 54.27
CA SER A 8 3.45 37.07 54.94
C SER A 8 2.54 38.01 55.75
N ILE A 9 1.31 37.60 56.07
CA ILE A 9 0.60 37.81 57.38
C ILE A 9 -0.55 36.79 57.52
N HIS A 10 -0.87 36.50 58.79
CA HIS A 10 -1.52 35.37 59.47
C HIS A 10 -3.07 35.27 59.48
N PRO A 11 -3.65 34.20 60.10
CA PRO A 11 -5.02 33.71 59.87
C PRO A 11 -6.06 34.15 60.91
N THR A 12 -7.35 34.14 60.54
CA THR A 12 -8.49 34.29 61.47
C THR A 12 -9.41 33.06 61.43
N ARG A 13 -9.76 32.58 62.62
CA ARG A 13 -10.70 31.47 62.90
C ARG A 13 -12.15 31.95 62.81
N LEU A 14 -13.04 31.13 62.24
CA LEU A 14 -14.51 31.21 62.36
C LEU A 14 -15.09 29.79 62.63
N PRO A 15 -16.30 29.67 63.24
CA PRO A 15 -16.62 28.64 64.23
C PRO A 15 -17.29 27.36 63.70
N VAL A 16 -17.35 26.37 64.59
CA VAL A 16 -17.64 24.93 64.41
C VAL A 16 -19.06 24.57 63.92
N LEU A 17 -19.98 25.54 63.75
CA LEU A 17 -21.35 25.26 63.32
C LEU A 17 -21.52 25.12 61.78
N ALA A 18 -20.50 25.41 60.99
CA ALA A 18 -20.51 25.21 59.53
C ALA A 18 -20.14 23.78 59.07
N ARG A 19 -19.82 22.86 59.99
CA ARG A 19 -19.35 21.50 59.64
C ARG A 19 -20.45 20.45 59.43
N LEU A 20 -21.70 20.71 59.84
CA LEU A 20 -22.82 19.79 59.58
C LEU A 20 -23.58 20.13 58.28
N GLY A 21 -23.49 21.37 57.78
CA GLY A 21 -24.06 21.75 56.48
C GLY A 21 -23.17 21.42 55.27
N LEU A 22 -21.84 21.33 55.47
CA LEU A 22 -20.90 21.12 54.35
C LEU A 22 -20.77 19.65 53.91
N VAL A 23 -21.08 18.68 54.77
CA VAL A 23 -21.01 17.25 54.42
C VAL A 23 -22.23 16.83 53.58
N ALA A 24 -23.39 17.46 53.78
CA ALA A 24 -24.56 17.25 52.93
C ALA A 24 -24.41 17.92 51.54
N ALA A 25 -23.74 19.07 51.46
CA ALA A 25 -23.51 19.77 50.19
C ALA A 25 -22.38 19.17 49.33
N LEU A 26 -21.37 18.53 49.93
CA LEU A 26 -20.30 17.82 49.19
C LEU A 26 -20.67 16.41 48.72
N CYS A 27 -21.72 15.79 49.27
CA CYS A 27 -22.28 14.56 48.68
C CYS A 27 -23.25 14.87 47.53
N ALA A 28 -23.81 16.08 47.46
CA ALA A 28 -24.69 16.50 46.37
C ALA A 28 -23.93 17.01 45.12
N SER A 29 -22.69 17.50 45.26
CA SER A 29 -21.90 18.02 44.13
C SER A 29 -21.04 16.98 43.40
N LEU A 30 -20.96 15.75 43.90
CA LEU A 30 -20.39 14.60 43.17
C LEU A 30 -21.46 13.75 42.44
N GLY A 31 -22.75 14.02 42.69
CA GLY A 31 -23.87 13.36 42.00
C GLY A 31 -24.31 14.03 40.69
N SER A 32 -23.81 15.23 40.38
CA SER A 32 -24.28 16.04 39.24
C SER A 32 -23.54 15.81 37.92
N ALA A 33 -22.48 15.00 37.88
CA ALA A 33 -21.86 14.57 36.62
C ALA A 33 -22.60 13.39 35.94
N LEU A 34 -23.63 12.84 36.60
CA LEU A 34 -24.46 11.72 36.09
C LEU A 34 -25.95 12.08 36.03
N ALA A 35 -26.30 13.37 36.18
CA ALA A 35 -27.66 13.85 35.99
C ALA A 35 -27.95 13.92 34.47
N VAL A 36 -28.77 12.98 33.99
CA VAL A 36 -29.25 12.89 32.62
C VAL A 36 -30.06 14.14 32.27
N ASP A 37 -29.65 14.88 31.25
CA ASP A 37 -30.46 15.96 30.68
C ASP A 37 -31.46 15.36 29.67
N GLY A 38 -32.74 15.33 30.06
CA GLY A 38 -33.82 14.79 29.23
C GLY A 38 -33.95 15.48 27.87
N GLN A 39 -33.37 16.67 27.68
CA GLN A 39 -33.41 17.39 26.40
C GLN A 39 -32.57 16.73 25.30
N ALA A 40 -31.35 16.26 25.59
CA ALA A 40 -30.49 15.60 24.59
C ALA A 40 -31.14 14.31 24.08
N SER A 41 -31.75 13.54 24.98
CA SER A 41 -32.48 12.33 24.65
C SER A 41 -33.66 12.60 23.72
N ARG A 42 -34.40 13.70 23.90
CA ARG A 42 -35.52 14.06 22.99
C ARG A 42 -35.06 14.36 21.56
N TYR A 43 -33.91 15.02 21.40
CA TYR A 43 -33.35 15.27 20.06
C TYR A 43 -32.91 13.98 19.37
N TYR A 44 -32.35 13.03 20.12
CA TYR A 44 -32.02 11.72 19.58
C TYR A 44 -33.26 10.97 19.07
N GLU A 45 -34.36 10.99 19.83
CA GLU A 45 -35.62 10.33 19.44
C GLU A 45 -36.26 10.98 18.19
N ASP A 46 -36.26 12.33 18.07
CA ASP A 46 -36.72 13.00 16.83
C ASP A 46 -35.82 12.67 15.63
N ALA A 47 -34.50 12.64 15.84
CA ALA A 47 -33.55 12.27 14.80
C ALA A 47 -33.77 10.85 14.29
N LEU A 48 -34.00 9.89 15.18
CA LEU A 48 -34.27 8.50 14.84
C LEU A 48 -35.51 8.39 13.95
N GLY A 49 -36.61 9.05 14.33
CA GLY A 49 -37.83 9.06 13.52
C GLY A 49 -37.68 9.73 12.15
N ARG A 50 -36.80 10.74 12.01
CA ARG A 50 -36.48 11.35 10.71
C ARG A 50 -35.62 10.46 9.83
N TYR A 51 -34.64 9.80 10.43
CA TYR A 51 -33.76 8.85 9.75
C TYR A 51 -34.57 7.69 9.16
N GLU A 52 -35.52 7.14 9.93
CA GLU A 52 -36.45 6.10 9.46
C GLU A 52 -37.32 6.55 8.27
N LYS A 53 -37.64 7.85 8.18
CA LYS A 53 -38.41 8.45 7.08
C LYS A 53 -37.55 8.90 5.89
N GLN A 54 -36.25 8.58 5.87
CA GLN A 54 -35.28 9.00 4.84
C GLN A 54 -35.08 10.53 4.74
N ASP A 55 -35.46 11.30 5.76
CA ASP A 55 -35.10 12.72 5.90
C ASP A 55 -33.67 12.82 6.48
N LEU A 56 -32.67 12.45 5.67
CA LEU A 56 -31.27 12.43 6.11
C LEU A 56 -30.76 13.81 6.52
N PRO A 57 -31.02 14.91 5.77
CA PRO A 57 -30.60 16.25 6.19
C PRO A 57 -31.24 16.66 7.52
N GLY A 58 -32.54 16.41 7.72
CA GLY A 58 -33.23 16.72 8.97
C GLY A 58 -32.73 15.89 10.15
N ALA A 59 -32.47 14.59 9.95
CA ALA A 59 -31.88 13.74 10.98
C ALA A 59 -30.50 14.24 11.42
N ILE A 60 -29.62 14.61 10.48
CA ILE A 60 -28.28 15.15 10.77
C ILE A 60 -28.36 16.40 11.65
N ILE A 61 -29.33 17.29 11.40
CA ILE A 61 -29.53 18.51 12.20
C ILE A 61 -29.87 18.16 13.65
N GLN A 62 -30.83 17.26 13.87
CA GLN A 62 -31.25 16.91 15.24
C GLN A 62 -30.17 16.16 16.02
N LEU A 63 -29.39 15.32 15.34
CA LEU A 63 -28.23 14.65 15.96
C LEU A 63 -27.16 15.65 16.38
N LYS A 64 -26.91 16.68 15.56
CA LYS A 64 -26.00 17.77 15.95
C LYS A 64 -26.53 18.56 17.14
N ASN A 65 -27.84 18.79 17.25
CA ASN A 65 -28.45 19.43 18.42
C ASN A 65 -28.29 18.57 19.70
N ALA A 66 -28.47 17.25 19.60
CA ALA A 66 -28.21 16.34 20.71
C ALA A 66 -26.75 16.42 21.18
N LEU A 67 -25.78 16.39 20.26
CA LEU A 67 -24.35 16.51 20.56
C LEU A 67 -23.93 17.89 21.10
N GLN A 68 -24.71 18.95 20.88
CA GLN A 68 -24.44 20.24 21.52
C GLN A 68 -24.70 20.18 23.03
N ILE A 69 -25.64 19.34 23.47
CA ILE A 69 -25.99 19.16 24.89
C ILE A 69 -25.11 18.10 25.53
N ASP A 70 -25.02 16.91 24.93
CA ASP A 70 -24.17 15.82 25.41
C ASP A 70 -23.36 15.21 24.26
N ARG A 71 -22.06 15.50 24.26
CA ARG A 71 -21.10 15.04 23.25
C ARG A 71 -20.74 13.56 23.39
N THR A 72 -21.09 12.94 24.51
CA THR A 72 -20.65 11.59 24.88
C THR A 72 -21.69 10.50 24.59
N MET A 73 -22.88 10.89 24.13
CA MET A 73 -23.96 9.94 23.77
C MET A 73 -23.53 9.03 22.61
N LEU A 74 -23.22 7.77 22.95
CA LEU A 74 -22.85 6.74 21.96
C LEU A 74 -23.91 6.55 20.86
N PRO A 75 -25.24 6.49 21.18
CA PRO A 75 -26.26 6.26 20.15
C PRO A 75 -26.34 7.38 19.11
N VAL A 76 -26.08 8.63 19.52
CA VAL A 76 -26.13 9.81 18.65
C VAL A 76 -24.99 9.76 17.63
N GLN A 77 -23.77 9.42 18.06
CA GLN A 77 -22.61 9.33 17.17
C GLN A 77 -22.79 8.25 16.10
N VAL A 78 -23.31 7.07 16.49
CA VAL A 78 -23.57 5.96 15.56
C VAL A 78 -24.61 6.35 14.50
N LEU A 79 -25.73 6.96 14.93
CA LEU A 79 -26.79 7.37 14.01
C LEU A 79 -26.35 8.52 13.10
N LEU A 80 -25.53 9.45 13.61
CA LEU A 80 -24.97 10.56 12.83
C LEU A 80 -24.06 10.05 11.71
N GLY A 81 -23.18 9.10 12.00
CA GLY A 81 -22.33 8.46 10.98
C GLY A 81 -23.16 7.80 9.88
N LYS A 82 -24.22 7.07 10.24
CA LYS A 82 -25.12 6.42 9.26
C LYS A 82 -25.87 7.44 8.40
N ALA A 83 -26.37 8.53 8.99
CA ALA A 83 -27.08 9.57 8.26
C ALA A 83 -26.15 10.34 7.30
N LEU A 84 -24.94 10.69 7.74
CA LEU A 84 -23.93 11.35 6.91
C LEU A 84 -23.51 10.48 5.72
N LEU A 85 -23.33 9.18 5.94
CA LEU A 85 -22.98 8.23 4.88
C LEU A 85 -24.08 8.16 3.81
N GLY A 86 -25.35 8.04 4.22
CA GLY A 86 -26.48 8.04 3.30
C GLY A 86 -26.64 9.36 2.53
N ASN A 87 -26.21 10.48 3.12
CA ASN A 87 -26.22 11.80 2.48
C ASN A 87 -25.02 12.04 1.54
N GLY A 88 -24.12 11.05 1.37
CA GLY A 88 -22.92 11.17 0.55
C GLY A 88 -21.74 11.90 1.22
N GLU A 89 -21.87 12.31 2.48
CA GLU A 89 -20.82 12.98 3.26
C GLU A 89 -19.86 11.96 3.89
N VAL A 90 -19.21 11.15 3.04
CA VAL A 90 -18.45 9.95 3.44
C VAL A 90 -17.31 10.20 4.43
N ALA A 91 -16.60 11.33 4.27
CA ALA A 91 -15.50 11.70 5.18
C ALA A 91 -16.04 12.14 6.56
N ALA A 92 -17.16 12.85 6.60
CA ALA A 92 -17.79 13.24 7.85
C ALA A 92 -18.39 12.03 8.59
N ALA A 93 -18.93 11.06 7.84
CA ALA A 93 -19.40 9.80 8.39
C ALA A 93 -18.30 9.02 9.11
N GLU A 94 -17.11 8.92 8.49
CA GLU A 94 -15.93 8.30 9.12
C GLU A 94 -15.56 8.97 10.44
N VAL A 95 -15.59 10.30 10.51
CA VAL A 95 -15.28 11.05 11.75
C VAL A 95 -16.27 10.69 12.86
N ALA A 96 -17.58 10.66 12.56
CA ALA A 96 -18.59 10.29 13.54
C ALA A 96 -18.44 8.84 14.04
N PHE A 97 -18.12 7.90 13.14
CA PHE A 97 -17.85 6.50 13.51
C PHE A 97 -16.55 6.36 14.33
N ALA A 98 -15.50 7.10 13.99
CA ALA A 98 -14.25 7.10 14.75
C ALA A 98 -14.48 7.65 16.17
N GLU A 99 -15.30 8.68 16.32
CA GLU A 99 -15.68 9.21 17.63
C GLU A 99 -16.52 8.22 18.43
N ALA A 100 -17.46 7.52 17.79
CA ALA A 100 -18.21 6.43 18.42
C ALA A 100 -17.27 5.34 18.97
N LEU A 101 -16.27 4.90 18.19
CA LEU A 101 -15.25 3.95 18.66
C LEU A 101 -14.43 4.51 19.83
N ARG A 102 -14.01 5.78 19.75
CA ARG A 102 -13.22 6.44 20.80
C ARG A 102 -13.97 6.49 22.13
N LEU A 103 -15.27 6.74 22.07
CA LEU A 103 -16.15 6.74 23.24
C LEU A 103 -16.46 5.31 23.75
N GLY A 104 -16.20 4.29 22.91
CA GLY A 104 -16.19 2.88 23.28
C GLY A 104 -17.32 2.04 22.67
N VAL A 105 -17.98 2.52 21.61
CA VAL A 105 -18.87 1.66 20.82
C VAL A 105 -18.11 0.45 20.30
N ASN A 106 -18.71 -0.72 20.42
CA ASN A 106 -18.18 -1.95 19.87
C ASN A 106 -18.14 -1.87 18.36
N ARG A 107 -17.03 -2.30 17.76
CA ARG A 107 -16.83 -2.28 16.31
C ARG A 107 -17.97 -2.93 15.54
N ALA A 108 -18.62 -3.96 16.08
CA ALA A 108 -19.68 -4.68 15.38
C ALA A 108 -20.89 -3.78 15.00
N GLU A 109 -21.10 -2.68 15.72
CA GLU A 109 -22.22 -1.76 15.49
C GLU A 109 -21.99 -0.79 14.31
N ILE A 110 -20.73 -0.61 13.90
CA ILE A 110 -20.34 0.41 12.92
C ILE A 110 -19.42 -0.10 11.81
N VAL A 111 -18.90 -1.33 11.89
CA VAL A 111 -17.87 -1.84 10.97
C VAL A 111 -18.32 -1.86 9.51
N VAL A 112 -19.58 -2.22 9.24
CA VAL A 112 -20.13 -2.27 7.88
C VAL A 112 -20.29 -0.87 7.27
N PRO A 113 -20.98 0.10 7.90
CA PRO A 113 -21.09 1.44 7.31
C PRO A 113 -19.73 2.18 7.30
N LEU A 114 -18.84 1.93 8.26
CA LEU A 114 -17.47 2.46 8.18
C LEU A 114 -16.70 1.86 6.99
N ALA A 115 -16.88 0.57 6.70
CA ALA A 115 -16.26 -0.08 5.54
C ALA A 115 -16.77 0.51 4.21
N GLN A 116 -18.06 0.83 4.12
CA GLN A 116 -18.64 1.53 2.98
C GLN A 116 -18.01 2.92 2.80
N ALA A 117 -17.86 3.68 3.89
CA ALA A 117 -17.19 4.98 3.86
C ALA A 117 -15.73 4.86 3.39
N TYR A 118 -15.03 3.79 3.79
CA TYR A 118 -13.64 3.52 3.38
C TYR A 118 -13.56 3.19 1.88
N LEU A 119 -14.43 2.31 1.36
CA LEU A 119 -14.50 2.01 -0.07
C LEU A 119 -14.76 3.27 -0.90
N ALA A 120 -15.74 4.08 -0.49
CA ALA A 120 -16.12 5.29 -1.22
C ALA A 120 -14.96 6.31 -1.31
N GLN A 121 -14.13 6.39 -0.27
CA GLN A 121 -12.92 7.21 -0.21
C GLN A 121 -11.68 6.55 -0.84
N GLY A 122 -11.80 5.33 -1.37
CA GLY A 122 -10.68 4.62 -1.96
C GLY A 122 -9.71 3.98 -0.96
N LYS A 123 -10.06 3.90 0.31
CA LYS A 123 -9.27 3.31 1.42
C LYS A 123 -9.31 1.78 1.43
N HIS A 124 -9.18 1.13 0.27
CA HIS A 124 -9.30 -0.33 0.08
C HIS A 124 -8.28 -1.12 0.88
N ARG A 125 -7.00 -0.71 0.85
CA ARG A 125 -5.94 -1.38 1.60
C ARG A 125 -6.22 -1.33 3.11
N GLN A 126 -6.61 -0.17 3.61
CA GLN A 126 -6.97 0.01 5.01
C GLN A 126 -8.18 -0.86 5.40
N LEU A 127 -9.19 -0.98 4.52
CA LEU A 127 -10.32 -1.87 4.73
C LEU A 127 -9.91 -3.35 4.87
N LEU A 128 -8.89 -3.79 4.11
CA LEU A 128 -8.45 -5.18 4.17
C LEU A 128 -7.52 -5.49 5.34
N GLU A 129 -6.64 -4.55 5.67
CA GLU A 129 -5.52 -4.74 6.60
C GLU A 129 -5.83 -4.29 8.04
N GLN A 130 -6.67 -3.26 8.23
CA GLN A 130 -6.90 -2.74 9.57
C GLN A 130 -7.69 -3.72 10.43
N PRO A 131 -7.27 -3.97 11.68
CA PRO A 131 -7.94 -4.90 12.59
C PRO A 131 -9.42 -4.58 12.84
N MET A 132 -9.83 -3.30 12.73
CA MET A 132 -11.22 -2.90 12.91
C MET A 132 -12.18 -3.60 11.92
N PHE A 133 -11.71 -4.01 10.74
CA PHE A 133 -12.50 -4.70 9.71
C PHE A 133 -12.29 -6.21 9.67
N ALA A 134 -11.72 -6.80 10.74
CA ALA A 134 -11.62 -8.25 10.85
C ALA A 134 -13.02 -8.89 10.93
N VAL A 135 -13.25 -9.98 10.20
CA VAL A 135 -14.55 -10.67 10.19
C VAL A 135 -14.77 -11.46 11.48
N ALA A 136 -13.69 -11.98 12.07
CA ALA A 136 -13.72 -12.80 13.29
C ALA A 136 -14.37 -12.06 14.47
N GLY A 137 -15.33 -12.69 15.14
CA GLY A 137 -16.04 -12.11 16.29
C GLY A 137 -17.18 -11.15 15.93
N LEU A 138 -17.53 -11.00 14.65
CA LEU A 138 -18.78 -10.35 14.22
C LEU A 138 -19.93 -11.35 14.13
N SER A 139 -21.18 -10.89 14.19
CA SER A 139 -22.37 -11.73 13.93
C SER A 139 -22.52 -12.02 12.42
N PRO A 140 -23.16 -13.14 12.03
CA PRO A 140 -23.44 -13.46 10.61
C PRO A 140 -24.03 -12.30 9.80
N ILE A 141 -24.92 -11.52 10.41
CA ILE A 141 -25.58 -10.35 9.82
C ILE A 141 -24.58 -9.25 9.42
N ALA A 142 -23.52 -9.06 10.21
CA ALA A 142 -22.45 -8.11 9.89
C ALA A 142 -21.32 -8.74 9.05
N GLN A 143 -21.10 -10.05 9.18
CA GLN A 143 -20.06 -10.76 8.44
C GLN A 143 -20.30 -10.76 6.94
N VAL A 144 -21.51 -11.11 6.48
CA VAL A 144 -21.80 -11.23 5.03
C VAL A 144 -21.60 -9.89 4.29
N PRO A 145 -22.20 -8.77 4.71
CA PRO A 145 -21.97 -7.48 4.05
C PRO A 145 -20.51 -7.04 4.13
N LEU A 146 -19.84 -7.24 5.27
CA LEU A 146 -18.42 -6.88 5.39
C LEU A 146 -17.54 -7.72 4.45
N LEU A 147 -17.80 -9.01 4.31
CA LEU A 147 -17.10 -9.90 3.38
C LEU A 147 -17.32 -9.49 1.92
N VAL A 148 -18.53 -9.05 1.56
CA VAL A 148 -18.82 -8.50 0.23
C VAL A 148 -18.02 -7.21 -0.01
N LEU A 149 -18.00 -6.28 0.95
CA LEU A 149 -17.22 -5.04 0.85
C LEU A 149 -15.71 -5.30 0.78
N ARG A 150 -15.22 -6.26 1.57
CA ARG A 150 -13.83 -6.73 1.50
C ARG A 150 -13.53 -7.39 0.16
N SER A 151 -14.46 -8.16 -0.42
CA SER A 151 -14.30 -8.70 -1.77
C SER A 151 -14.13 -7.59 -2.80
N SER A 152 -14.98 -6.56 -2.75
CA SER A 152 -14.84 -5.39 -3.63
C SER A 152 -13.47 -4.73 -3.47
N ALA A 153 -13.01 -4.50 -2.23
CA ALA A 153 -11.67 -3.96 -2.00
C ALA A 153 -10.53 -4.85 -2.48
N ALA A 154 -10.61 -6.16 -2.26
CA ALA A 154 -9.62 -7.11 -2.74
C ALA A 154 -9.58 -7.13 -4.27
N SER A 155 -10.75 -7.16 -4.91
CA SER A 155 -10.89 -7.05 -6.37
C SER A 155 -10.23 -5.78 -6.89
N ASP A 156 -10.50 -4.63 -6.25
CA ASP A 156 -9.92 -3.31 -6.55
C ASP A 156 -8.42 -3.24 -6.38
N LEU A 157 -7.87 -4.02 -5.46
CA LEU A 157 -6.43 -4.22 -5.31
C LEU A 157 -5.84 -5.29 -6.24
N GLY A 158 -6.65 -5.93 -7.08
CA GLY A 158 -6.25 -7.02 -7.98
C GLY A 158 -6.11 -8.39 -7.31
N ASP A 159 -6.48 -8.52 -6.04
CA ASP A 159 -6.49 -9.78 -5.30
C ASP A 159 -7.76 -10.58 -5.58
N VAL A 160 -7.80 -11.19 -6.77
CA VAL A 160 -8.90 -12.07 -7.21
C VAL A 160 -9.11 -13.22 -6.23
N ARG A 161 -8.03 -13.81 -5.70
CA ARG A 161 -8.13 -14.97 -4.81
C ARG A 161 -8.73 -14.59 -3.47
N GLY A 162 -8.27 -13.49 -2.86
CA GLY A 162 -8.83 -12.98 -1.61
C GLY A 162 -10.26 -12.47 -1.77
N ALA A 163 -10.59 -11.87 -2.92
CA ALA A 163 -11.95 -11.48 -3.24
C ALA A 163 -12.89 -12.69 -3.28
N LEU A 164 -12.56 -13.70 -4.10
CA LEU A 164 -13.36 -14.92 -4.22
C LEU A 164 -13.46 -15.68 -2.89
N LYS A 165 -12.37 -15.75 -2.12
CA LYS A 165 -12.39 -16.35 -0.79
C LYS A 165 -13.38 -15.64 0.14
N SER A 166 -13.39 -14.30 0.14
CA SER A 166 -14.34 -13.54 0.97
C SER A 166 -15.79 -13.83 0.57
N LEU A 167 -16.06 -14.00 -0.73
CA LEU A 167 -17.39 -14.34 -1.23
C LEU A 167 -17.81 -15.78 -0.93
N GLU A 168 -16.86 -16.73 -0.95
CA GLU A 168 -17.10 -18.12 -0.53
C GLU A 168 -17.43 -18.20 0.97
N GLU A 169 -16.69 -17.48 1.81
CA GLU A 169 -16.97 -17.34 3.23
C GLU A 169 -18.36 -16.73 3.47
N ALA A 170 -18.73 -15.69 2.71
CA ALA A 170 -20.05 -15.06 2.80
C ALA A 170 -21.18 -16.05 2.44
N ARG A 171 -21.00 -16.85 1.40
CA ARG A 171 -21.96 -17.89 0.97
C ARG A 171 -22.08 -19.03 1.98
N ALA A 172 -21.00 -19.36 2.69
CA ALA A 172 -21.03 -20.37 3.75
C ALA A 172 -21.83 -19.90 4.97
N ILE A 173 -21.84 -18.59 5.25
CA ILE A 173 -22.60 -17.98 6.34
C ILE A 173 -24.08 -17.85 6.00
N ASP A 174 -24.41 -17.35 4.80
CA ASP A 174 -25.79 -17.28 4.31
C ASP A 174 -25.91 -17.79 2.86
N PRO A 175 -26.26 -19.08 2.68
CA PRO A 175 -26.44 -19.68 1.35
C PRO A 175 -27.62 -19.10 0.54
N ARG A 176 -28.52 -18.32 1.17
CA ARG A 176 -29.71 -17.75 0.49
C ARG A 176 -29.48 -16.32 0.00
N SER A 177 -28.38 -15.68 0.36
CA SER A 177 -28.07 -14.33 -0.09
C SER A 177 -27.62 -14.31 -1.56
N ALA A 178 -28.20 -13.40 -2.34
CA ALA A 178 -27.78 -13.14 -3.72
C ALA A 178 -26.55 -12.22 -3.80
N ASP A 179 -26.27 -11.44 -2.75
CA ASP A 179 -25.24 -10.38 -2.77
C ASP A 179 -23.85 -10.91 -3.08
N PRO A 180 -23.38 -12.05 -2.50
CA PRO A 180 -22.07 -12.58 -2.84
C PRO A 180 -21.95 -13.01 -4.30
N TRP A 181 -23.04 -13.50 -4.90
CA TRP A 181 -23.05 -13.90 -6.31
C TRP A 181 -23.01 -12.70 -7.24
N VAL A 182 -23.76 -11.63 -6.92
CA VAL A 182 -23.71 -10.36 -7.66
C VAL A 182 -22.31 -9.74 -7.57
N ALA A 183 -21.71 -9.72 -6.38
CA ALA A 183 -20.37 -9.21 -6.15
C ALA A 183 -19.26 -10.04 -6.81
N GLU A 184 -19.50 -11.34 -7.10
CA GLU A 184 -18.54 -12.20 -7.80
C GLU A 184 -18.37 -11.83 -9.28
N VAL A 185 -19.44 -11.35 -9.93
CA VAL A 185 -19.44 -11.03 -11.36
C VAL A 185 -18.32 -10.06 -11.75
N PRO A 186 -18.17 -8.86 -11.15
CA PRO A 186 -17.11 -7.93 -11.50
C PRO A 186 -15.70 -8.47 -11.16
N VAL A 187 -15.56 -9.33 -10.13
CA VAL A 187 -14.29 -10.01 -9.80
C VAL A 187 -13.88 -10.94 -10.93
N ARG A 188 -14.81 -11.78 -11.40
CA ARG A 188 -14.59 -12.75 -12.48
C ARG A 188 -14.37 -12.08 -13.83
N ILE A 189 -15.10 -11.01 -14.15
CA ILE A 189 -14.88 -10.20 -15.37
C ILE A 189 -13.44 -9.69 -15.40
N ARG A 190 -12.95 -9.11 -14.30
CA ARG A 190 -11.59 -8.59 -14.18
C ARG A 190 -10.54 -9.69 -14.31
N ALA A 191 -10.84 -10.88 -13.78
CA ALA A 191 -10.03 -12.09 -13.92
C ALA A 191 -10.17 -12.78 -15.29
N ARG A 192 -10.99 -12.26 -16.21
CA ARG A 192 -11.34 -12.86 -17.52
C ARG A 192 -11.97 -14.26 -17.44
N GLN A 193 -12.60 -14.56 -16.32
CA GLN A 193 -13.30 -15.82 -16.03
C GLN A 193 -14.78 -15.70 -16.41
N TYR A 194 -15.04 -15.51 -17.71
CA TYR A 194 -16.37 -15.11 -18.19
C TYR A 194 -17.43 -16.20 -18.03
N ARG A 195 -17.03 -17.47 -18.04
CA ARG A 195 -17.95 -18.60 -17.84
C ARG A 195 -18.45 -18.62 -16.38
N GLU A 196 -17.53 -18.51 -15.45
CA GLU A 196 -17.81 -18.46 -14.01
C GLU A 196 -18.60 -17.20 -13.64
N ALA A 197 -18.33 -16.08 -14.31
CA ALA A 197 -19.14 -14.87 -14.19
C ALA A 197 -20.60 -15.12 -14.62
N ALA A 198 -20.82 -15.86 -15.72
CA ALA A 198 -22.16 -16.21 -16.20
C ALA A 198 -22.87 -17.16 -15.22
N ASP A 199 -22.15 -18.12 -14.65
CA ASP A 199 -22.69 -19.01 -13.62
C ASP A 199 -23.11 -18.22 -12.36
N ALA A 200 -22.30 -17.24 -11.93
CA ALA A 200 -22.64 -16.36 -10.82
C ALA A 200 -23.89 -15.51 -11.10
N VAL A 201 -24.03 -14.96 -12.31
CA VAL A 201 -25.26 -14.26 -12.74
C VAL A 201 -26.47 -15.18 -12.67
N ALA A 202 -26.37 -16.42 -13.17
CA ALA A 202 -27.48 -17.37 -13.15
C ALA A 202 -27.92 -17.72 -11.72
N ARG A 203 -26.97 -17.88 -10.79
CA ARG A 203 -27.24 -18.10 -9.37
C ARG A 203 -27.89 -16.88 -8.71
N ALA A 204 -27.35 -15.68 -8.94
CA ALA A 204 -27.92 -14.44 -8.45
C ALA A 204 -29.36 -14.24 -8.95
N GLN A 205 -29.62 -14.52 -10.24
CA GLN A 205 -30.94 -14.40 -10.85
C GLN A 205 -31.96 -15.40 -10.26
N ALA A 206 -31.53 -16.62 -9.92
CA ALA A 206 -32.40 -17.62 -9.29
C ALA A 206 -32.78 -17.23 -7.86
N LEU A 207 -31.89 -16.56 -7.13
CA LEU A 207 -32.11 -16.11 -5.75
C LEU A 207 -32.89 -14.80 -5.68
N ALA A 208 -32.62 -13.86 -6.59
CA ALA A 208 -33.20 -12.52 -6.60
C ALA A 208 -33.48 -12.03 -8.04
N PRO A 209 -34.59 -12.47 -8.68
CA PRO A 209 -34.87 -12.19 -10.10
C PRO A 209 -35.20 -10.73 -10.41
N GLN A 210 -35.50 -9.91 -9.41
CA GLN A 210 -35.79 -8.47 -9.55
C GLN A 210 -34.65 -7.58 -9.04
N ALA A 211 -33.48 -8.15 -8.69
CA ALA A 211 -32.36 -7.37 -8.21
C ALA A 211 -31.75 -6.53 -9.34
N ILE A 212 -31.80 -5.21 -9.20
CA ILE A 212 -31.33 -4.25 -10.21
C ILE A 212 -29.83 -4.44 -10.49
N GLU A 213 -29.02 -4.56 -9.43
CA GLU A 213 -27.57 -4.74 -9.54
C GLU A 213 -27.21 -6.04 -10.28
N MET A 214 -28.00 -7.11 -10.14
CA MET A 214 -27.80 -8.35 -10.90
C MET A 214 -27.97 -8.11 -12.41
N HIS A 215 -29.01 -7.37 -12.84
CA HIS A 215 -29.21 -7.04 -14.26
C HIS A 215 -28.09 -6.15 -14.80
N TYR A 216 -27.59 -5.21 -14.01
CA TYR A 216 -26.45 -4.37 -14.37
C TYR A 216 -25.19 -5.22 -14.60
N GLN A 217 -24.86 -6.11 -13.67
CA GLN A 217 -23.70 -7.01 -13.79
C GLN A 217 -23.83 -7.98 -14.99
N ARG A 218 -25.04 -8.45 -15.29
CA ARG A 218 -25.31 -9.24 -16.50
C ARG A 218 -25.02 -8.46 -17.79
N GLY A 219 -25.43 -7.20 -17.84
CA GLY A 219 -25.11 -6.33 -18.98
C GLY A 219 -23.61 -6.08 -19.14
N ALA A 220 -22.91 -5.85 -18.03
CA ALA A 220 -21.46 -5.64 -18.03
C ALA A 220 -20.68 -6.87 -18.53
N LEU A 221 -21.12 -8.08 -18.14
CA LEU A 221 -20.55 -9.32 -18.64
C LEU A 221 -20.75 -9.47 -20.16
N ALA A 222 -21.98 -9.26 -20.64
CA ALA A 222 -22.30 -9.36 -22.06
C ALA A 222 -21.51 -8.34 -22.90
N HIS A 223 -21.34 -7.11 -22.41
CA HIS A 223 -20.57 -6.06 -23.08
C HIS A 223 -19.10 -6.45 -23.24
N VAL A 224 -18.45 -6.93 -22.18
CA VAL A 224 -17.04 -7.37 -22.24
C VAL A 224 -16.83 -8.59 -23.14
N GLN A 225 -17.86 -9.43 -23.32
CA GLN A 225 -17.83 -10.56 -24.26
C GLN A 225 -18.08 -10.15 -25.72
N GLY A 226 -18.36 -8.87 -26.00
CA GLY A 226 -18.73 -8.38 -27.33
C GLY A 226 -20.17 -8.70 -27.74
N ASN A 227 -20.99 -9.24 -26.82
CA ASN A 227 -22.41 -9.47 -27.06
C ASN A 227 -23.20 -8.18 -26.82
N LEU A 228 -23.11 -7.23 -27.75
CA LEU A 228 -23.73 -5.91 -27.64
C LEU A 228 -25.26 -6.01 -27.50
N ALA A 229 -25.91 -6.91 -28.24
CA ALA A 229 -27.36 -7.12 -28.14
C ALA A 229 -27.81 -7.61 -26.76
N GLY A 230 -27.08 -8.56 -26.17
CA GLY A 230 -27.33 -9.04 -24.81
C GLY A 230 -27.07 -7.97 -23.75
N ALA A 231 -26.04 -7.14 -23.95
CA ALA A 231 -25.73 -6.02 -23.06
C ALA A 231 -26.87 -4.98 -23.04
N LEU A 232 -27.35 -4.56 -24.22
CA LEU A 232 -28.49 -3.64 -24.35
C LEU A 232 -29.73 -4.19 -23.66
N ALA A 233 -30.10 -5.46 -23.93
CA ALA A 233 -31.27 -6.08 -23.33
C ALA A 233 -31.20 -6.13 -21.79
N ALA A 234 -30.00 -6.34 -21.22
CA ALA A 234 -29.82 -6.32 -19.77
C ALA A 234 -29.90 -4.90 -19.19
N TYR A 235 -29.27 -3.91 -19.83
CA TYR A 235 -29.34 -2.51 -19.39
C TYR A 235 -30.73 -1.90 -19.57
N ASP A 236 -31.52 -2.35 -20.55
CA ASP A 236 -32.92 -1.96 -20.69
C ASP A 236 -33.76 -2.41 -19.49
N GLN A 237 -33.48 -3.60 -18.93
CA GLN A 237 -34.15 -4.05 -17.69
C GLN A 237 -33.75 -3.19 -16.49
N VAL A 238 -32.47 -2.78 -16.39
CA VAL A 238 -32.00 -1.86 -15.33
C VAL A 238 -32.79 -0.55 -15.37
N VAL A 239 -32.87 0.08 -16.55
CA VAL A 239 -33.57 1.37 -16.72
C VAL A 239 -35.10 1.22 -16.59
N ALA A 240 -35.66 0.04 -16.85
CA ALA A 240 -37.07 -0.26 -16.63
C ALA A 240 -37.42 -0.41 -15.14
N LEU A 241 -36.56 -1.07 -14.35
CA LEU A 241 -36.74 -1.25 -12.90
C LEU A 241 -36.46 0.05 -12.12
N ASP A 242 -35.46 0.82 -12.55
CA ASP A 242 -35.17 2.14 -12.01
C ASP A 242 -34.79 3.14 -13.13
N ARG A 243 -35.74 4.04 -13.42
CA ARG A 243 -35.56 5.09 -14.45
C ARG A 243 -34.46 6.09 -14.10
N LYS A 244 -34.07 6.20 -12.82
CA LYS A 244 -33.06 7.14 -12.32
C LYS A 244 -31.67 6.50 -12.19
N HIS A 245 -31.50 5.24 -12.56
CA HIS A 245 -30.22 4.54 -12.46
C HIS A 245 -29.18 5.10 -13.43
N VAL A 246 -28.15 5.77 -12.91
CA VAL A 246 -27.14 6.49 -13.70
C VAL A 246 -26.23 5.51 -14.43
N GLU A 247 -25.70 4.51 -13.73
CA GLU A 247 -24.69 3.57 -14.24
C GLU A 247 -25.24 2.73 -15.40
N GLY A 248 -26.49 2.27 -15.31
CA GLY A 248 -27.15 1.52 -16.38
C GLY A 248 -27.30 2.35 -17.66
N ARG A 249 -27.67 3.64 -17.53
CA ARG A 249 -27.79 4.56 -18.67
C ARG A 249 -26.45 4.89 -19.32
N VAL A 250 -25.42 5.15 -18.51
CA VAL A 250 -24.05 5.41 -19.03
C VAL A 250 -23.54 4.19 -19.79
N ALA A 251 -23.71 2.99 -19.22
CA ALA A 251 -23.26 1.75 -19.87
C ALA A 251 -24.00 1.50 -21.19
N ARG A 252 -25.32 1.71 -21.21
CA ARG A 252 -26.14 1.59 -22.43
C ARG A 252 -25.71 2.60 -23.51
N ALA A 253 -25.46 3.86 -23.14
CA ALA A 253 -24.95 4.88 -24.07
C ALA A 253 -23.59 4.49 -24.67
N GLY A 254 -22.69 3.90 -23.87
CA GLY A 254 -21.41 3.38 -24.35
C GLY A 254 -21.58 2.27 -25.38
N VAL A 255 -22.46 1.30 -25.11
CA VAL A 255 -22.77 0.20 -26.06
C VAL A 255 -23.36 0.76 -27.37
N TYR A 256 -24.22 1.77 -27.30
CA TYR A 256 -24.73 2.43 -28.51
C TYR A 256 -23.63 3.11 -29.34
N VAL A 257 -22.59 3.67 -28.70
CA VAL A 257 -21.44 4.22 -29.43
C VAL A 257 -20.65 3.10 -30.11
N ASP A 258 -20.41 1.97 -29.42
CA ASP A 258 -19.70 0.81 -29.98
C ASP A 258 -20.42 0.19 -31.18
N GLU A 259 -21.77 0.18 -31.17
CA GLU A 259 -22.61 -0.34 -32.26
C GLU A 259 -22.81 0.69 -33.41
N GLY A 260 -22.31 1.92 -33.26
CA GLY A 260 -22.52 3.01 -34.22
C GLY A 260 -23.94 3.62 -34.19
N ARG A 261 -24.73 3.32 -33.17
CA ARG A 261 -26.09 3.86 -32.93
C ARG A 261 -26.05 5.20 -32.20
N PHE A 262 -25.38 6.16 -32.83
CA PHE A 262 -25.05 7.45 -32.20
C PHE A 262 -26.27 8.30 -31.80
N ALA A 263 -27.41 8.15 -32.49
CA ALA A 263 -28.65 8.86 -32.14
C ALA A 263 -29.27 8.35 -30.83
N ASP A 264 -29.20 7.04 -30.57
CA ASP A 264 -29.69 6.45 -29.32
C ASP A 264 -28.77 6.81 -28.15
N ALA A 265 -27.45 6.78 -28.38
CA ALA A 265 -26.46 7.27 -27.41
C ALA A 265 -26.74 8.73 -27.01
N ALA A 266 -27.03 9.60 -27.98
CA ALA A 266 -27.35 11.00 -27.71
C ALA A 266 -28.61 11.19 -26.84
N ARG A 267 -29.62 10.32 -26.95
CA ARG A 267 -30.83 10.39 -26.10
C ARG A 267 -30.52 10.02 -24.65
N ASP A 268 -29.75 8.95 -24.44
CA ASP A 268 -29.33 8.57 -23.08
C ASP A 268 -28.44 9.63 -22.44
N LEU A 269 -27.54 10.25 -23.22
CA LEU A 269 -26.69 11.35 -22.74
C LEU A 269 -27.50 12.61 -22.37
N ALA A 270 -28.59 12.92 -23.09
CA ALA A 270 -29.47 14.04 -22.76
C ALA A 270 -30.24 13.81 -21.44
N GLU A 271 -30.72 12.58 -21.21
CA GLU A 271 -31.36 12.21 -19.94
C GLU A 271 -30.37 12.24 -18.76
N LEU A 272 -29.14 11.78 -18.97
CA LEU A 272 -28.07 11.83 -17.98
C LEU A 272 -27.70 13.26 -17.60
N GLU A 273 -27.76 14.20 -18.54
CA GLU A 273 -27.50 15.62 -18.28
C GLU A 273 -28.55 16.22 -17.31
N VAL A 274 -29.79 15.72 -17.32
CA VAL A 274 -30.84 16.13 -16.37
C VAL A 274 -30.68 15.44 -15.01
N LEU A 275 -30.38 14.13 -15.00
CA LEU A 275 -30.26 13.34 -13.78
C LEU A 275 -29.00 13.66 -12.97
N LEU A 276 -27.86 13.78 -13.66
CA LEU A 276 -26.55 14.03 -13.08
C LEU A 276 -25.66 14.82 -14.06
N PRO A 277 -25.78 16.17 -14.11
CA PRO A 277 -25.02 17.01 -15.03
C PRO A 277 -23.49 16.89 -14.90
N LYS A 278 -22.99 16.44 -13.74
CA LYS A 278 -21.58 16.32 -13.39
C LYS A 278 -21.06 14.89 -13.53
N GLU A 279 -21.32 14.26 -14.67
CA GLU A 279 -20.91 12.87 -14.93
C GLU A 279 -19.80 12.78 -16.00
N PRO A 280 -18.55 12.43 -15.64
CA PRO A 280 -17.41 12.50 -16.56
C PRO A 280 -17.48 11.47 -17.70
N ARG A 281 -18.08 10.29 -17.48
CA ARG A 281 -18.27 9.29 -18.54
C ARG A 281 -19.17 9.82 -19.65
N ALA A 282 -20.26 10.51 -19.27
CA ALA A 282 -21.16 11.14 -20.23
C ALA A 282 -20.48 12.30 -20.98
N ALA A 283 -19.64 13.10 -20.31
CA ALA A 283 -18.85 14.15 -20.95
C ALA A 283 -17.89 13.59 -22.02
N TYR A 284 -17.19 12.49 -21.72
CA TYR A 284 -16.28 11.87 -22.69
C TYR A 284 -17.01 11.29 -23.91
N LEU A 285 -18.14 10.58 -23.70
CA LEU A 285 -18.94 10.07 -24.82
C LEU A 285 -19.44 11.21 -25.73
N ARG A 286 -19.79 12.38 -25.16
CA ARG A 286 -20.10 13.58 -25.96
C ARG A 286 -18.90 14.10 -26.76
N ALA A 287 -17.67 14.02 -26.22
CA ALA A 287 -16.46 14.40 -26.94
C ALA A 287 -16.23 13.52 -28.18
N LEU A 288 -16.42 12.19 -28.04
CA LEU A 288 -16.30 11.25 -29.16
C LEU A 288 -17.32 11.53 -30.27
N LEU A 289 -18.59 11.78 -29.89
CA LEU A 289 -19.63 12.15 -30.85
C LEU A 289 -19.30 13.47 -31.57
N ALA A 290 -18.75 14.45 -30.86
CA ALA A 290 -18.37 15.74 -31.43
C ALA A 290 -17.16 15.66 -32.38
N GLU A 291 -16.17 14.84 -32.07
CA GLU A 291 -15.00 14.61 -32.94
C GLU A 291 -15.43 13.93 -34.25
N ARG A 292 -16.30 12.91 -34.16
CA ARG A 292 -16.92 12.25 -35.33
C ARG A 292 -17.68 13.23 -36.21
N ASP A 293 -18.39 14.17 -35.59
CA ASP A 293 -19.16 15.21 -36.28
C ASP A 293 -18.30 16.33 -36.89
N GLY A 294 -16.96 16.27 -36.76
CA GLY A 294 -16.07 17.31 -37.25
C GLY A 294 -16.18 18.61 -36.47
N LYS A 295 -16.55 18.55 -35.18
CA LYS A 295 -16.74 19.69 -34.28
C LYS A 295 -15.60 19.76 -33.24
N PRO A 296 -14.36 20.12 -33.62
CA PRO A 296 -13.20 20.07 -32.72
C PRO A 296 -13.32 20.99 -31.50
N ALA A 297 -14.05 22.11 -31.60
CA ALA A 297 -14.30 23.00 -30.48
C ALA A 297 -15.20 22.35 -29.41
N VAL A 298 -16.25 21.63 -29.83
CA VAL A 298 -17.17 20.93 -28.92
C VAL A 298 -16.45 19.72 -28.30
N ALA A 299 -15.68 18.98 -29.11
CA ALA A 299 -14.86 17.88 -28.60
C ALA A 299 -13.88 18.37 -27.52
N LYS A 300 -13.16 19.46 -27.78
CA LYS A 300 -12.22 20.05 -26.82
C LYS A 300 -12.91 20.54 -25.54
N ALA A 301 -14.10 21.14 -25.64
CA ALA A 301 -14.86 21.57 -24.46
C ALA A 301 -15.34 20.39 -23.61
N ALA A 302 -15.85 19.34 -24.24
CA ALA A 302 -16.26 18.13 -23.55
C ALA A 302 -15.08 17.40 -22.89
N LEU A 303 -13.91 17.33 -23.54
CA LEU A 303 -12.68 16.79 -22.93
C LEU A 303 -12.21 17.61 -21.73
N ARG A 304 -12.34 18.94 -21.76
CA ARG A 304 -12.04 19.80 -20.59
C ARG A 304 -12.98 19.54 -19.43
N GLN A 305 -14.27 19.31 -19.70
CA GLN A 305 -15.22 18.95 -18.65
C GLN A 305 -14.82 17.63 -17.97
N VAL A 306 -14.29 16.66 -18.72
CA VAL A 306 -13.75 15.40 -18.14
C VAL A 306 -12.63 15.72 -17.15
N THR A 307 -11.64 16.52 -17.57
CA THR A 307 -10.50 16.85 -16.70
C THR A 307 -10.92 17.69 -15.48
N GLU A 308 -11.85 18.64 -15.64
CA GLU A 308 -12.38 19.46 -14.54
C GLU A 308 -13.14 18.66 -13.48
N LEU A 309 -13.77 17.55 -13.87
CA LEU A 309 -14.51 16.67 -12.95
C LEU A 309 -13.60 15.67 -12.23
N ILE A 310 -12.50 15.23 -12.87
CA ILE A 310 -11.64 14.17 -12.33
C ILE A 310 -10.41 14.74 -11.61
N ASP A 311 -9.81 15.83 -12.09
CA ASP A 311 -8.59 16.41 -11.49
C ASP A 311 -8.73 16.83 -10.01
N PRO A 312 -9.88 17.35 -9.54
CA PRO A 312 -10.06 17.68 -8.12
C PRO A 312 -10.21 16.46 -7.21
N ALA A 313 -10.45 15.27 -7.76
CA ALA A 313 -10.62 14.06 -6.96
C ALA A 313 -9.29 13.59 -6.37
N SER A 314 -9.32 13.09 -5.13
CA SER A 314 -8.09 12.59 -4.51
C SER A 314 -7.53 11.39 -5.27
N PRO A 315 -6.19 11.19 -5.31
CA PRO A 315 -5.59 10.03 -5.95
C PRO A 315 -6.18 8.70 -5.46
N GLU A 316 -6.50 8.60 -4.18
CA GLU A 316 -7.08 7.40 -3.57
C GLU A 316 -8.45 7.06 -4.16
N THR A 317 -9.23 8.08 -4.49
CA THR A 317 -10.58 7.95 -5.03
C THR A 317 -10.57 7.47 -6.48
N VAL A 318 -9.57 7.87 -7.27
CA VAL A 318 -9.51 7.57 -8.71
C VAL A 318 -8.66 6.34 -9.02
N GLN A 319 -7.64 6.03 -8.19
CA GLN A 319 -6.64 5.00 -8.51
C GLN A 319 -7.23 3.59 -8.73
N TYR A 320 -8.38 3.28 -8.13
CA TYR A 320 -9.05 1.98 -8.28
C TYR A 320 -10.24 2.01 -9.23
N ARG A 321 -10.37 3.08 -10.01
CA ARG A 321 -11.43 3.26 -11.02
C ARG A 321 -10.79 3.35 -12.41
N PRO A 322 -10.40 2.21 -13.02
CA PRO A 322 -9.69 2.19 -14.30
C PRO A 322 -10.38 2.98 -15.41
N GLN A 323 -11.71 2.98 -15.41
CA GLN A 323 -12.48 3.76 -16.38
C GLN A 323 -12.16 5.26 -16.24
N LEU A 324 -12.15 5.81 -15.02
CA LEU A 324 -11.83 7.22 -14.80
C LEU A 324 -10.35 7.53 -15.13
N LEU A 325 -9.44 6.62 -14.79
CA LEU A 325 -8.02 6.76 -15.14
C LEU A 325 -7.80 6.79 -16.65
N LEU A 326 -8.44 5.87 -17.37
CA LEU A 326 -8.39 5.83 -18.83
C LEU A 326 -8.96 7.11 -19.43
N LEU A 327 -10.16 7.52 -18.99
CA LEU A 327 -10.83 8.71 -19.49
C LEU A 327 -9.98 9.97 -19.31
N ASN A 328 -9.40 10.16 -18.12
CA ASN A 328 -8.60 11.34 -17.85
C ASN A 328 -7.24 11.30 -18.57
N GLY A 329 -6.61 10.13 -18.64
CA GLY A 329 -5.37 9.93 -19.40
C GLY A 329 -5.54 10.20 -20.89
N LEU A 330 -6.64 9.73 -21.48
CA LEU A 330 -6.98 10.00 -22.89
C LEU A 330 -7.32 11.47 -23.10
N ALA A 331 -8.09 12.09 -22.20
CA ALA A 331 -8.47 13.51 -22.32
C ALA A 331 -7.24 14.42 -22.30
N HIS A 332 -6.33 14.27 -21.33
CA HIS A 332 -5.09 15.06 -21.29
C HIS A 332 -4.18 14.77 -22.49
N TYR A 333 -4.05 13.51 -22.93
CA TYR A 333 -3.23 13.19 -24.09
C TYR A 333 -3.76 13.87 -25.36
N ALA A 334 -5.08 13.84 -25.59
CA ALA A 334 -5.74 14.50 -26.72
C ALA A 334 -5.64 16.04 -26.64
N LEU A 335 -5.58 16.61 -25.43
CA LEU A 335 -5.34 18.04 -25.20
C LEU A 335 -3.86 18.46 -25.34
N ASN A 336 -2.96 17.53 -25.70
CA ASN A 336 -1.50 17.70 -25.74
C ASN A 336 -0.86 18.03 -24.38
N GLU A 337 -1.50 17.60 -23.28
CA GLU A 337 -1.05 17.78 -21.90
C GLU A 337 -0.39 16.49 -21.36
N LYS A 338 0.67 16.03 -22.03
CA LYS A 338 1.31 14.71 -21.78
C LYS A 338 1.79 14.52 -20.34
N GLU A 339 2.26 15.59 -19.70
CA GLU A 339 2.70 15.57 -18.30
C GLU A 339 1.55 15.22 -17.34
N LYS A 340 0.35 15.72 -17.63
CA LYS A 340 -0.87 15.38 -16.87
C LYS A 340 -1.46 14.04 -17.26
N ALA A 341 -1.34 13.64 -18.53
CA ALA A 341 -1.80 12.33 -18.99
C ALA A 341 -1.03 11.18 -18.31
N LYS A 342 0.29 11.35 -18.15
CA LYS A 342 1.19 10.30 -17.64
C LYS A 342 0.72 9.65 -16.32
N PRO A 343 0.48 10.37 -15.20
CA PRO A 343 0.12 9.74 -13.94
C PRO A 343 -1.15 8.89 -14.02
N TYR A 344 -2.13 9.28 -14.83
CA TYR A 344 -3.35 8.52 -15.03
C TYR A 344 -3.12 7.26 -15.88
N LEU A 345 -2.33 7.35 -16.95
CA LEU A 345 -1.95 6.19 -17.76
C LEU A 345 -1.07 5.19 -16.98
N GLU A 346 -0.17 5.69 -16.12
CA GLU A 346 0.62 4.86 -15.20
C GLU A 346 -0.25 4.14 -14.18
N ALA A 347 -1.24 4.85 -13.61
CA ALA A 347 -2.21 4.25 -12.69
C ALA A 347 -3.06 3.19 -13.39
N LEU A 348 -3.52 3.46 -14.62
CA LEU A 348 -4.27 2.50 -15.41
C LEU A 348 -3.45 1.24 -15.68
N GLN A 349 -2.19 1.39 -16.11
CA GLN A 349 -1.27 0.29 -16.36
C GLN A 349 -1.06 -0.56 -15.10
N ARG A 350 -1.02 0.06 -13.91
CA ARG A 350 -0.89 -0.65 -12.64
C ARG A 350 -2.13 -1.48 -12.30
N VAL A 351 -3.33 -0.99 -12.60
CA VAL A 351 -4.58 -1.67 -12.23
C VAL A 351 -5.04 -2.70 -13.27
N GLN A 352 -4.96 -2.39 -14.57
CA GLN A 352 -5.45 -3.28 -15.63
C GLN A 352 -4.34 -4.05 -16.36
N GLY A 353 -3.08 -3.80 -16.03
CA GLY A 353 -1.97 -4.30 -16.81
C GLY A 353 -1.89 -3.60 -18.17
N ALA A 354 -1.38 -4.31 -19.18
CA ALA A 354 -1.15 -3.72 -20.48
C ALA A 354 -2.43 -3.61 -21.31
N THR A 355 -2.70 -2.40 -21.80
CA THR A 355 -3.87 -2.02 -22.60
C THR A 355 -3.42 -1.25 -23.83
N ALA A 356 -4.33 -0.85 -24.73
CA ALA A 356 -3.95 0.00 -25.86
C ALA A 356 -3.29 1.33 -25.44
N ALA A 357 -3.65 1.85 -24.25
CA ALA A 357 -3.04 3.03 -23.64
C ALA A 357 -1.55 2.84 -23.27
N SER A 358 -1.07 1.60 -23.16
CA SER A 358 0.35 1.26 -22.93
C SER A 358 1.27 1.84 -24.00
N LYS A 359 0.81 1.93 -25.26
CA LYS A 359 1.59 2.53 -26.35
C LYS A 359 1.79 4.03 -26.14
N LEU A 360 0.75 4.73 -25.68
CA LEU A 360 0.83 6.16 -25.36
C LEU A 360 1.77 6.41 -24.18
N LEU A 361 1.66 5.58 -23.14
CA LEU A 361 2.55 5.64 -21.97
C LEU A 361 4.01 5.37 -22.35
N ALA A 362 4.27 4.37 -23.20
CA ALA A 362 5.61 4.03 -23.65
C ALA A 362 6.24 5.13 -24.51
N GLN A 363 5.45 5.84 -25.32
CA GLN A 363 5.92 7.03 -26.05
C GLN A 363 6.32 8.15 -25.09
N ILE A 364 5.51 8.41 -24.06
CA ILE A 364 5.85 9.40 -23.02
C ILE A 364 7.16 9.00 -22.33
N TYR A 365 7.31 7.73 -21.95
CA TYR A 365 8.56 7.24 -21.34
C TYR A 365 9.77 7.31 -22.25
N LEU A 366 9.60 7.05 -23.56
CA LEU A 366 10.68 7.21 -24.52
C LEU A 366 11.12 8.68 -24.62
N GLN A 367 10.18 9.62 -24.65
CA GLN A 367 10.47 11.07 -24.66
C GLN A 367 11.19 11.52 -23.38
N GLU A 368 10.80 10.96 -22.23
CA GLU A 368 11.44 11.21 -20.93
C GLU A 368 12.75 10.42 -20.70
N SER A 369 13.24 9.67 -21.70
CA SER A 369 14.39 8.75 -21.55
C SER A 369 14.22 7.69 -20.42
N SER A 370 12.98 7.37 -20.04
CA SER A 370 12.62 6.35 -19.06
C SER A 370 12.54 4.95 -19.69
N LEU A 371 13.67 4.46 -20.20
CA LEU A 371 13.71 3.34 -21.14
C LEU A 371 13.28 1.99 -20.56
N ASP A 372 13.71 1.64 -19.34
CA ASP A 372 13.29 0.37 -18.72
C ASP A 372 11.78 0.31 -18.50
N ARG A 373 11.15 1.45 -18.17
CA ARG A 373 9.69 1.55 -18.02
C ARG A 373 9.00 1.40 -19.37
N ALA A 374 9.52 2.01 -20.43
CA ALA A 374 9.00 1.83 -21.78
C ALA A 374 9.07 0.37 -22.25
N VAL A 375 10.19 -0.35 -22.00
CA VAL A 375 10.30 -1.80 -22.30
C VAL A 375 9.26 -2.59 -21.54
N GLY A 376 9.18 -2.41 -20.22
CA GLY A 376 8.27 -3.20 -19.39
C GLY A 376 6.81 -3.06 -19.81
N VAL A 377 6.39 -1.83 -20.15
CA VAL A 377 5.03 -1.55 -20.63
C VAL A 377 4.77 -2.18 -22.00
N LEU A 378 5.73 -2.11 -22.93
CA LEU A 378 5.56 -2.66 -24.28
C LEU A 378 5.67 -4.18 -24.35
N GLU A 379 6.58 -4.81 -23.61
CA GLU A 379 6.66 -6.27 -23.52
C GLU A 379 5.41 -6.86 -22.87
N ALA A 380 4.85 -6.18 -21.85
CA ALA A 380 3.58 -6.57 -21.26
C ALA A 380 2.42 -6.48 -22.26
N TYR A 381 2.42 -5.46 -23.11
CA TYR A 381 1.42 -5.28 -24.16
C TYR A 381 1.57 -6.32 -25.29
N LEU A 382 2.79 -6.54 -25.79
CA LEU A 382 3.04 -7.48 -26.89
C LEU A 382 2.82 -8.94 -26.48
N ARG A 383 2.89 -9.29 -25.18
CA ARG A 383 2.45 -10.62 -24.71
C ARG A 383 0.97 -10.90 -24.96
N THR A 384 0.13 -9.87 -24.97
CA THR A 384 -1.31 -10.00 -25.25
C THR A 384 -1.65 -9.69 -26.71
N GLN A 385 -0.84 -8.88 -27.39
CA GLN A 385 -0.97 -8.57 -28.82
C GLN A 385 0.37 -8.74 -29.57
N PRO A 386 0.80 -9.98 -29.87
CA PRO A 386 2.14 -10.25 -30.42
C PRO A 386 2.39 -9.66 -31.82
N SER A 387 1.34 -9.36 -32.59
CA SER A 387 1.43 -8.89 -33.97
C SER A 387 1.27 -7.37 -34.15
N ASP A 388 1.21 -6.60 -33.05
CA ASP A 388 1.13 -5.13 -33.15
C ASP A 388 2.49 -4.54 -33.59
N GLY A 389 2.63 -4.29 -34.89
CA GLY A 389 3.86 -3.78 -35.49
C GLY A 389 4.29 -2.40 -34.97
N GLN A 390 3.35 -1.57 -34.51
CA GLN A 390 3.67 -0.27 -33.91
C GLN A 390 4.30 -0.44 -32.53
N ALA A 391 3.79 -1.38 -31.72
CA ALA A 391 4.40 -1.70 -30.44
C ALA A 391 5.76 -2.39 -30.61
N MET A 392 5.94 -3.26 -31.61
CA MET A 392 7.22 -3.92 -31.89
C MET A 392 8.32 -2.92 -32.29
N THR A 393 8.03 -1.97 -33.18
CA THR A 393 9.01 -0.94 -33.58
C THR A 393 9.36 -0.01 -32.43
N LEU A 394 8.37 0.37 -31.60
CA LEU A 394 8.61 1.15 -30.40
C LEU A 394 9.48 0.37 -29.40
N LEU A 395 9.22 -0.92 -29.18
CA LEU A 395 10.02 -1.76 -28.27
C LEU A 395 11.46 -1.92 -28.75
N ALA A 396 11.67 -2.18 -30.04
CA ALA A 396 13.02 -2.26 -30.62
C ALA A 396 13.77 -0.92 -30.49
N SER A 397 13.08 0.20 -30.68
CA SER A 397 13.67 1.54 -30.51
C SER A 397 14.09 1.80 -29.06
N VAL A 398 13.27 1.36 -28.09
CA VAL A 398 13.60 1.45 -26.66
C VAL A 398 14.79 0.54 -26.31
N HIS A 399 14.84 -0.71 -26.80
CA HIS A 399 15.99 -1.60 -26.59
C HIS A 399 17.28 -1.04 -27.15
N MET A 400 17.23 -0.40 -28.31
CA MET A 400 18.38 0.30 -28.86
C MET A 400 18.83 1.45 -27.96
N ALA A 401 17.89 2.25 -27.44
CA ALA A 401 18.20 3.33 -26.51
C ALA A 401 18.83 2.81 -25.21
N GLN A 402 18.49 1.59 -24.77
CA GLN A 402 19.13 0.91 -23.63
C GLN A 402 20.51 0.29 -23.94
N GLY A 403 20.95 0.30 -25.20
CA GLY A 403 22.14 -0.43 -25.64
C GLY A 403 21.94 -1.94 -25.80
N ARG A 404 20.71 -2.46 -25.62
CA ARG A 404 20.35 -3.89 -25.80
C ARG A 404 20.12 -4.23 -27.28
N ASN A 405 21.15 -3.99 -28.09
CA ASN A 405 21.03 -4.01 -29.55
C ASN A 405 20.69 -5.41 -30.10
N ALA A 406 21.23 -6.47 -29.51
CA ALA A 406 20.92 -7.86 -29.89
C ALA A 406 19.41 -8.17 -29.79
N ARG A 407 18.72 -7.62 -28.80
CA ARG A 407 17.27 -7.79 -28.62
C ARG A 407 16.47 -7.05 -29.68
N ALA A 408 16.83 -5.80 -29.96
CA ALA A 408 16.22 -5.03 -31.03
C ALA A 408 16.35 -5.73 -32.40
N ILE A 409 17.54 -6.28 -32.69
CA ILE A 409 17.82 -7.05 -33.93
C ILE A 409 16.90 -8.27 -34.04
N SER A 410 16.88 -9.11 -33.00
CA SER A 410 16.05 -10.31 -32.97
C SER A 410 14.57 -9.98 -33.16
N LEU A 411 14.07 -8.94 -32.49
CA LEU A 411 12.67 -8.52 -32.56
C LEU A 411 12.28 -8.05 -33.97
N MET A 412 13.15 -7.28 -34.63
CA MET A 412 12.87 -6.82 -36.00
C MET A 412 13.04 -7.91 -37.05
N GLN A 413 13.94 -8.88 -36.84
CA GLN A 413 14.01 -10.08 -37.70
C GLN A 413 12.74 -10.92 -37.59
N GLU A 414 12.19 -11.07 -36.38
CA GLU A 414 10.91 -11.73 -36.17
C GLU A 414 9.76 -10.97 -36.86
N ALA A 415 9.69 -9.65 -36.68
CA ALA A 415 8.70 -8.81 -37.37
C ALA A 415 8.79 -8.95 -38.89
N LEU A 416 10.01 -9.03 -39.46
CA LEU A 416 10.23 -9.21 -40.90
C LEU A 416 9.85 -10.59 -41.43
N ARG A 417 9.91 -11.64 -40.60
CA ARG A 417 9.39 -12.97 -40.98
C ARG A 417 7.86 -12.96 -41.07
N ALA A 418 7.20 -12.19 -40.21
CA ALA A 418 5.75 -12.03 -40.23
C ALA A 418 5.29 -11.12 -41.38
N ARG A 419 6.01 -10.01 -41.62
CA ARG A 419 5.69 -9.05 -42.69
C ARG A 419 6.94 -8.29 -43.14
N ASP A 420 7.23 -8.31 -44.44
CA ASP A 420 8.31 -7.50 -45.02
C ASP A 420 7.95 -6.01 -45.07
N GLY A 421 8.47 -5.22 -44.11
CA GLY A 421 8.23 -3.78 -43.96
C GLY A 421 9.52 -2.96 -43.99
N ALA A 422 9.51 -1.80 -44.66
CA ALA A 422 10.69 -0.92 -44.73
C ALA A 422 11.05 -0.35 -43.34
N GLU A 423 10.04 -0.05 -42.54
CA GLU A 423 10.15 0.41 -41.16
C GLU A 423 10.85 -0.60 -40.23
N PHE A 424 10.61 -1.91 -40.41
CA PHE A 424 11.30 -2.94 -39.63
C PHE A 424 12.77 -3.06 -40.04
N ARG A 425 13.07 -2.95 -41.34
CA ARG A 425 14.46 -2.98 -41.84
C ARG A 425 15.27 -1.77 -41.37
N THR A 426 14.65 -0.58 -41.31
CA THR A 426 15.27 0.62 -40.73
C THR A 426 15.69 0.38 -39.29
N VAL A 427 14.78 -0.11 -38.44
CA VAL A 427 15.07 -0.34 -37.01
C VAL A 427 16.05 -1.50 -36.84
N LEU A 428 15.94 -2.58 -37.63
CA LEU A 428 16.90 -3.69 -37.66
C LEU A 428 18.32 -3.20 -37.97
N GLY A 429 18.46 -2.43 -39.04
CA GLY A 429 19.74 -1.87 -39.47
C GLY A 429 20.36 -0.97 -38.39
N MET A 430 19.56 -0.18 -37.70
CA MET A 430 20.03 0.64 -36.58
C MET A 430 20.43 -0.18 -35.35
N GLY A 431 19.74 -1.29 -35.06
CA GLY A 431 20.16 -2.25 -34.04
C GLY A 431 21.50 -2.91 -34.38
N LEU A 432 21.65 -3.40 -35.61
CA LEU A 432 22.89 -4.00 -36.11
C LEU A 432 24.06 -3.02 -36.00
N LEU A 433 23.83 -1.76 -36.37
CA LEU A 433 24.81 -0.68 -36.27
C LEU A 433 25.36 -0.52 -34.85
N ARG A 434 24.47 -0.41 -33.86
CA ARG A 434 24.86 -0.24 -32.45
C ARG A 434 25.52 -1.49 -31.86
N SER A 435 25.29 -2.66 -32.44
CA SER A 435 25.94 -3.92 -32.04
C SER A 435 27.34 -4.15 -32.65
N GLY A 436 27.83 -3.22 -33.48
CA GLY A 436 29.12 -3.34 -34.17
C GLY A 436 29.08 -4.22 -35.43
N GLN A 437 27.92 -4.79 -35.79
CA GLN A 437 27.72 -5.59 -37.00
C GLN A 437 27.53 -4.70 -38.24
N VAL A 438 28.55 -3.90 -38.52
CA VAL A 438 28.51 -2.80 -39.50
C VAL A 438 28.17 -3.27 -40.93
N GLY A 439 28.72 -4.40 -41.38
CA GLY A 439 28.47 -4.89 -42.75
C GLY A 439 27.01 -5.28 -42.99
N ILE A 440 26.41 -6.03 -42.06
CA ILE A 440 25.01 -6.47 -42.14
C ILE A 440 24.08 -5.26 -41.97
N ALA A 441 24.40 -4.37 -41.01
CA ALA A 441 23.66 -3.11 -40.82
C ALA A 441 23.55 -2.32 -42.11
N THR A 442 24.65 -2.17 -42.84
CA THR A 442 24.69 -1.43 -44.11
C THR A 442 23.75 -2.05 -45.13
N THR A 443 23.76 -3.38 -45.28
CA THR A 443 22.92 -4.10 -46.25
C THR A 443 21.43 -3.93 -45.95
N GLU A 444 21.02 -4.06 -44.68
CA GLU A 444 19.61 -3.90 -44.30
C GLU A 444 19.11 -2.46 -44.46
N LEU A 445 19.94 -1.47 -44.10
CA LEU A 445 19.60 -0.07 -44.28
C LEU A 445 19.51 0.31 -45.76
N GLU A 446 20.38 -0.23 -46.63
CA GLU A 446 20.27 -0.05 -48.09
C GLU A 446 18.97 -0.62 -48.64
N ALA A 447 18.59 -1.82 -48.19
CA ALA A 447 17.33 -2.46 -48.59
C ALA A 447 16.12 -1.65 -48.12
N ALA A 448 16.15 -1.14 -46.88
CA ALA A 448 15.11 -0.27 -46.33
C ALA A 448 14.94 1.00 -47.17
N TYR A 449 16.04 1.72 -47.41
CA TYR A 449 16.03 3.01 -48.11
C TYR A 449 15.69 2.87 -49.60
N ARG A 450 16.07 1.75 -50.23
CA ARG A 450 15.69 1.43 -51.62
C ARG A 450 14.20 1.11 -51.73
N LYS A 451 13.62 0.42 -50.75
CA LYS A 451 12.19 0.05 -50.74
C LYS A 451 11.30 1.26 -50.47
N ASP A 452 11.71 2.11 -49.52
CA ASP A 452 10.99 3.32 -49.16
C ASP A 452 11.98 4.45 -48.85
N GLY A 453 12.16 5.34 -49.82
CA GLY A 453 13.03 6.52 -49.69
C GLY A 453 12.50 7.58 -48.71
N THR A 454 11.34 7.36 -48.07
CA THR A 454 10.83 8.22 -46.98
C THR A 454 11.38 7.80 -45.61
N GLN A 455 12.09 6.66 -45.51
CA GLN A 455 12.78 6.21 -44.30
C GLN A 455 14.06 7.04 -44.02
N THR A 456 13.88 8.29 -43.63
CA THR A 456 14.96 9.26 -43.43
C THR A 456 16.03 8.79 -42.42
N GLN A 457 15.61 8.09 -41.37
CA GLN A 457 16.53 7.54 -40.36
C GLN A 457 17.50 6.50 -40.96
N ALA A 458 17.06 5.70 -41.93
CA ALA A 458 17.92 4.73 -42.60
C ALA A 458 19.00 5.42 -43.45
N GLY A 459 18.62 6.47 -44.20
CA GLY A 459 19.55 7.25 -45.00
C GLY A 459 20.66 7.91 -44.18
N VAL A 460 20.33 8.54 -43.04
CA VAL A 460 21.32 9.18 -42.16
C VAL A 460 22.34 8.16 -41.62
N ALA A 461 21.86 7.00 -41.19
CA ALA A 461 22.72 5.94 -40.66
C ALA A 461 23.67 5.37 -41.72
N LEU A 462 23.19 5.18 -42.96
CA LEU A 462 24.01 4.76 -44.10
C LEU A 462 25.14 5.74 -44.41
N ALA A 463 24.84 7.03 -44.48
CA ALA A 463 25.86 8.04 -44.75
C ALA A 463 26.95 8.06 -43.65
N GLY A 464 26.57 7.96 -42.37
CA GLY A 464 27.52 7.85 -41.25
C GLY A 464 28.37 6.57 -41.26
N LEU A 465 27.82 5.46 -41.77
CA LEU A 465 28.53 4.19 -41.97
C LEU A 465 29.56 4.29 -43.09
N TYR A 466 29.18 4.90 -44.21
CA TYR A 466 30.08 5.12 -45.32
C TYR A 466 31.24 6.06 -44.96
N LEU A 467 31.00 7.02 -44.07
CA LEU A 467 32.05 7.86 -43.48
C LEU A 467 33.07 7.07 -42.65
N ARG A 468 32.62 6.24 -41.71
CA ARG A 468 33.55 5.44 -40.88
C ARG A 468 34.36 4.43 -41.69
N SER A 469 33.75 3.84 -42.72
CA SER A 469 34.39 2.84 -43.58
C SER A 469 35.20 3.45 -44.75
N ARG A 470 35.36 4.78 -44.80
CA ARG A 470 36.03 5.52 -45.88
C ARG A 470 35.46 5.26 -47.29
N GLN A 471 34.20 4.83 -47.39
CA GLN A 471 33.46 4.69 -48.65
C GLN A 471 32.83 6.03 -49.06
N SER A 472 33.65 7.07 -49.18
CA SER A 472 33.19 8.44 -49.15
C SER A 472 32.32 8.85 -50.36
N ALA A 473 32.47 8.20 -51.54
CA ALA A 473 31.60 8.44 -52.70
C ALA A 473 30.13 8.02 -52.45
N LYS A 474 29.92 6.89 -51.74
CA LYS A 474 28.58 6.43 -51.37
C LYS A 474 27.95 7.33 -50.29
N ALA A 475 28.77 7.80 -49.34
CA ALA A 475 28.33 8.75 -48.31
C ALA A 475 27.76 10.03 -48.95
N VAL A 476 28.47 10.58 -49.96
CA VAL A 476 28.03 11.77 -50.70
C VAL A 476 26.72 11.52 -51.45
N ALA A 477 26.57 10.39 -52.15
CA ALA A 477 25.34 10.07 -52.89
C ALA A 477 24.10 10.00 -51.99
N VAL A 478 24.21 9.34 -50.83
CA VAL A 478 23.11 9.23 -49.86
C VAL A 478 22.80 10.59 -49.23
N ALA A 479 23.81 11.34 -48.81
CA ALA A 479 23.62 12.67 -48.22
C ALA A 479 22.99 13.66 -49.21
N GLN A 480 23.36 13.61 -50.50
CA GLN A 480 22.74 14.41 -51.56
C GLN A 480 21.26 14.05 -51.79
N ASP A 481 20.89 12.77 -51.76
CA ASP A 481 19.49 12.35 -51.89
C ASP A 481 18.63 12.83 -50.71
N LEU A 482 19.16 12.74 -49.48
CA LEU A 482 18.51 13.27 -48.28
C LEU A 482 18.25 14.78 -48.39
N VAL A 483 19.25 15.55 -48.83
CA VAL A 483 19.11 17.00 -49.08
C VAL A 483 18.08 17.28 -50.17
N LYS A 484 18.03 16.50 -51.25
CA LYS A 484 17.03 16.69 -52.33
C LYS A 484 15.59 16.50 -51.83
N ARG A 485 15.36 15.53 -50.94
CA ARG A 485 14.02 15.22 -50.40
C ARG A 485 13.57 16.23 -49.34
N GLN A 486 14.48 16.70 -48.50
CA GLN A 486 14.20 17.70 -47.47
C GLN A 486 15.26 18.81 -47.51
N PRO A 487 15.15 19.76 -48.46
CA PRO A 487 16.17 20.79 -48.68
C PRO A 487 16.41 21.72 -47.49
N GLN A 488 15.43 21.83 -46.60
CA GLN A 488 15.45 22.70 -45.42
C GLN A 488 15.96 22.02 -44.14
N ASN A 489 16.41 20.75 -44.19
CA ASN A 489 16.94 20.05 -43.02
C ASN A 489 18.46 20.30 -42.86
N ALA A 490 18.86 21.06 -41.84
CA ALA A 490 20.26 21.44 -41.58
C ALA A 490 21.19 20.24 -41.34
N GLY A 491 20.72 19.20 -40.65
CA GLY A 491 21.53 18.02 -40.32
C GLY A 491 21.99 17.22 -41.55
N PHE A 492 21.21 17.25 -42.64
CA PHE A 492 21.61 16.57 -43.89
C PHE A 492 22.74 17.32 -44.61
N HIS A 493 22.82 18.64 -44.46
CA HIS A 493 23.93 19.43 -44.99
C HIS A 493 25.22 19.23 -44.17
N ASP A 494 25.16 19.09 -42.84
CA ASP A 494 26.35 18.75 -42.00
C ASP A 494 26.92 17.38 -42.38
N LEU A 495 26.03 16.39 -42.53
CA LEU A 495 26.43 15.04 -42.94
C LEU A 495 27.06 15.01 -44.35
N LEU A 496 26.55 15.83 -45.27
CA LEU A 496 27.15 16.03 -46.59
C LEU A 496 28.55 16.68 -46.48
N GLY A 497 28.72 17.67 -45.60
CA GLY A 497 30.01 18.31 -45.33
C GLY A 497 31.06 17.34 -44.81
N MET A 498 30.71 16.49 -43.83
CA MET A 498 31.61 15.44 -43.33
C MET A 498 32.04 14.49 -44.45
N ALA A 499 31.10 14.09 -45.33
CA ALA A 499 31.36 13.20 -46.45
C ALA A 499 32.31 13.81 -47.47
N LEU A 500 32.12 15.08 -47.81
CA LEU A 500 32.98 15.84 -48.72
C LEU A 500 34.38 16.07 -48.13
N ALA A 501 34.49 16.36 -46.82
CA ALA A 501 35.78 16.59 -46.14
C ALA A 501 36.69 15.36 -46.19
N GLN A 502 36.10 14.17 -46.04
CA GLN A 502 36.84 12.91 -46.14
C GLN A 502 37.32 12.60 -47.57
N THR A 503 36.64 13.12 -48.61
CA THR A 503 37.09 13.03 -50.03
C THR A 503 38.12 14.10 -50.43
N SER A 504 38.65 14.87 -49.48
CA SER A 504 39.53 16.03 -49.74
C SER A 504 38.91 17.12 -50.62
N LYS A 505 37.59 17.11 -50.81
CA LYS A 505 36.85 18.19 -51.49
C LYS A 505 36.54 19.31 -50.49
N ILE A 506 37.60 19.86 -49.91
CA ILE A 506 37.53 20.81 -48.79
C ILE A 506 36.67 22.05 -49.09
N PRO A 507 36.72 22.68 -50.29
CA PRO A 507 35.85 23.82 -50.60
C PRO A 507 34.36 23.46 -50.56
N GLU A 508 34.00 22.30 -51.09
CA GLU A 508 32.62 21.81 -51.13
C GLU A 508 32.14 21.38 -49.73
N ALA A 509 33.02 20.77 -48.95
CA ALA A 509 32.74 20.40 -47.55
C ALA A 509 32.45 21.62 -46.69
N ARG A 510 33.25 22.68 -46.86
CA ARG A 510 33.04 23.96 -46.19
C ARG A 510 31.71 24.60 -46.59
N ALA A 511 31.39 24.64 -47.87
CA ALA A 511 30.11 25.17 -48.35
C ALA A 511 28.90 24.40 -47.76
N ALA A 512 29.01 23.08 -47.61
CA ALA A 512 27.97 22.26 -46.99
C ALA A 512 27.81 22.54 -45.48
N PHE A 513 28.92 22.65 -44.73
CA PHE A 513 28.87 23.05 -43.31
C PHE A 513 28.31 24.47 -43.13
N GLU A 514 28.71 25.43 -43.98
CA GLU A 514 28.19 26.80 -43.96
C GLU A 514 26.69 26.83 -44.30
N ARG A 515 26.22 25.96 -45.21
CA ARG A 515 24.80 25.81 -45.50
C ARG A 515 24.02 25.22 -44.33
N ALA A 516 24.59 24.23 -43.62
CA ALA A 516 23.99 23.66 -42.41
C ALA A 516 23.82 24.74 -41.33
N ILE A 517 24.86 25.55 -41.11
CA ILE A 517 24.83 26.68 -40.16
C ILE A 517 23.82 27.75 -40.59
N ALA A 518 23.65 28.01 -41.89
CA ALA A 518 22.68 28.99 -42.38
C ALA A 518 21.21 28.53 -42.23
N LEU A 519 20.95 27.22 -42.25
CA LEU A 519 19.61 26.65 -42.04
C LEU A 519 19.27 26.50 -40.56
N ASP A 520 20.26 26.23 -39.73
CA ASP A 520 20.16 26.18 -38.28
C ASP A 520 21.43 26.74 -37.65
N ALA A 521 21.36 27.99 -37.20
CA ALA A 521 22.50 28.69 -36.61
C ALA A 521 22.92 28.12 -35.24
N GLU A 522 22.04 27.37 -34.57
CA GLU A 522 22.27 26.81 -33.23
C GLU A 522 22.99 25.46 -33.27
N LEU A 523 23.08 24.79 -34.42
CA LEU A 523 23.69 23.46 -34.53
C LEU A 523 25.22 23.50 -34.30
N LEU A 524 25.70 22.88 -33.21
CA LEU A 524 27.12 22.89 -32.78
C LEU A 524 28.03 21.99 -33.63
N ALA A 525 27.53 20.80 -34.00
CA ALA A 525 28.29 19.77 -34.72
C ALA A 525 29.05 20.29 -35.96
N PRO A 526 28.43 21.01 -36.93
CA PRO A 526 29.14 21.52 -38.11
C PRO A 526 30.26 22.50 -37.76
N LYS A 527 30.16 23.22 -36.63
CA LYS A 527 31.20 24.16 -36.16
C LYS A 527 32.42 23.43 -35.58
N LEU A 528 32.20 22.36 -34.79
CA LEU A 528 33.27 21.50 -34.26
C LEU A 528 33.98 20.71 -35.38
N HIS A 529 33.22 20.21 -36.36
CA HIS A 529 33.79 19.55 -37.53
C HIS A 529 34.69 20.49 -38.32
N LEU A 530 34.29 21.76 -38.49
CA LEU A 530 35.12 22.78 -39.12
C LEU A 530 36.41 23.07 -38.32
N ALA A 531 36.34 23.14 -36.98
CA ALA A 531 37.54 23.30 -36.11
C ALA A 531 38.52 22.12 -36.25
N ARG A 532 38.00 20.90 -36.34
CA ARG A 532 38.84 19.71 -36.53
C ARG A 532 39.51 19.70 -37.91
N VAL A 533 38.83 20.19 -38.95
CA VAL A 533 39.43 20.42 -40.28
C VAL A 533 40.59 21.43 -40.18
N GLU A 534 40.44 22.50 -39.38
CA GLU A 534 41.50 23.51 -39.15
C GLU A 534 42.70 22.95 -38.36
N ILE A 535 42.48 22.19 -37.26
CA ILE A 535 43.56 21.51 -36.50
C ILE A 535 44.35 20.57 -37.42
N ALA A 536 43.64 19.82 -38.27
CA ALA A 536 44.26 18.91 -39.23
C ALA A 536 45.05 19.65 -40.32
N GLN A 537 44.59 20.83 -40.74
CA GLN A 537 45.32 21.74 -41.65
C GLN A 537 46.45 22.52 -40.93
N LYS A 538 46.72 22.23 -39.65
CA LYS A 538 47.68 22.94 -38.77
C LYS A 538 47.39 24.43 -38.61
N GLN A 539 46.16 24.84 -38.88
CA GLN A 539 45.67 26.19 -38.65
C GLN A 539 45.28 26.32 -37.17
N PHE A 540 46.25 26.14 -36.27
CA PHE A 540 46.00 26.08 -34.82
C PHE A 540 45.41 27.38 -34.27
N ASP A 541 45.71 28.52 -34.90
CA ASP A 541 45.17 29.81 -34.50
C ASP A 541 43.70 29.93 -34.93
N ALA A 542 43.36 29.58 -36.17
CA ALA A 542 41.97 29.54 -36.63
C ALA A 542 41.13 28.53 -35.82
N ALA A 543 41.68 27.36 -35.51
CA ALA A 543 41.04 26.36 -34.69
C ALA A 543 40.87 26.81 -33.23
N ALA A 544 41.88 27.49 -32.67
CA ALA A 544 41.80 28.06 -31.33
C ALA A 544 40.77 29.19 -31.28
N GLU A 545 40.71 30.08 -32.28
CA GLU A 545 39.70 31.14 -32.37
C GLU A 545 38.30 30.54 -32.48
N ARG A 546 38.12 29.51 -33.32
CA ARG A 546 36.84 28.82 -33.46
C ARG A 546 36.43 28.10 -32.18
N LEU A 547 37.30 27.27 -31.60
CA LEU A 547 37.01 26.55 -30.35
C LEU A 547 36.83 27.52 -29.18
N ALA A 548 37.54 28.65 -29.16
CA ALA A 548 37.33 29.71 -28.17
C ALA A 548 35.98 30.40 -28.37
N ALA A 549 35.54 30.65 -29.61
CA ALA A 549 34.21 31.18 -29.88
C ALA A 549 33.11 30.19 -29.47
N LEU A 550 33.31 28.89 -29.69
CA LEU A 550 32.39 27.84 -29.25
C LEU A 550 32.38 27.67 -27.73
N LEU A 551 33.57 27.70 -27.10
CA LEU A 551 33.68 27.70 -25.65
C LEU A 551 33.07 28.97 -25.05
N LYS A 552 33.19 30.12 -25.71
CA LYS A 552 32.54 31.36 -25.24
C LYS A 552 31.01 31.27 -25.33
N ALA A 553 30.49 30.55 -26.32
CA ALA A 553 29.06 30.29 -26.44
C ALA A 553 28.57 29.27 -25.40
N ASP A 554 29.40 28.26 -25.07
CA ASP A 554 29.13 27.27 -24.02
C ASP A 554 30.45 26.83 -23.33
N GLU A 555 30.77 27.48 -22.21
CA GLU A 555 32.06 27.29 -21.50
C GLU A 555 32.21 25.93 -20.83
N LYS A 556 31.09 25.20 -20.75
CA LYS A 556 30.97 23.90 -20.08
C LYS A 556 30.88 22.76 -21.06
N ASN A 557 30.92 23.04 -22.36
CA ASN A 557 30.77 22.01 -23.36
C ASN A 557 31.91 20.97 -23.25
N VAL A 558 31.57 19.76 -22.82
CA VAL A 558 32.53 18.67 -22.56
C VAL A 558 33.27 18.29 -23.84
N ASP A 559 32.57 18.31 -24.97
CA ASP A 559 33.17 18.00 -26.26
C ASP A 559 34.19 19.08 -26.61
N VAL A 560 33.87 20.38 -26.45
CA VAL A 560 34.85 21.46 -26.64
C VAL A 560 36.04 21.34 -25.65
N LEU A 561 35.81 21.01 -24.38
CA LEU A 561 36.85 20.88 -23.35
C LEU A 561 37.76 19.67 -23.57
N LEU A 562 37.21 18.55 -24.03
CA LEU A 562 37.98 17.40 -24.45
C LEU A 562 38.78 17.74 -25.70
N GLU A 563 38.21 18.43 -26.70
CA GLU A 563 38.95 18.89 -27.89
C GLU A 563 40.05 19.91 -27.52
N LEU A 564 39.88 20.69 -26.46
CA LEU A 564 40.93 21.54 -25.88
C LEU A 564 42.00 20.73 -25.13
N SER A 565 41.63 19.68 -24.39
CA SER A 565 42.60 18.75 -23.79
C SER A 565 43.42 18.04 -24.88
N VAL A 566 42.80 17.75 -26.04
CA VAL A 566 43.45 17.20 -27.22
C VAL A 566 44.38 18.23 -27.86
N LEU A 567 43.93 19.48 -28.03
CA LEU A 567 44.78 20.58 -28.49
C LEU A 567 45.98 20.81 -27.56
N SER A 568 45.80 20.81 -26.23
CA SER A 568 46.86 21.00 -25.23
C SER A 568 47.81 19.81 -25.13
N THR A 569 47.30 18.59 -25.26
CA THR A 569 48.15 17.39 -25.38
C THR A 569 48.97 17.45 -26.67
N ALA A 570 48.37 17.84 -27.80
CA ALA A 570 49.06 18.02 -29.09
C ALA A 570 50.08 19.17 -29.07
N ARG A 571 49.95 20.11 -28.12
CA ARG A 571 50.91 21.19 -27.84
C ARG A 571 51.93 20.86 -26.74
N GLY A 572 51.71 19.81 -25.92
CA GLY A 572 52.66 19.30 -24.92
C GLY A 572 52.58 19.90 -23.50
N THR A 573 51.40 20.22 -22.96
CA THR A 573 51.26 20.90 -21.64
C THR A 573 50.47 20.08 -20.57
N PRO A 574 51.10 19.44 -19.56
CA PRO A 574 50.43 18.51 -18.63
C PRO A 574 49.58 19.18 -17.56
N ASP A 575 49.94 20.38 -17.12
CA ASP A 575 49.11 21.16 -16.18
C ASP A 575 47.83 21.64 -16.88
N ASP A 576 47.92 22.05 -18.14
CA ASP A 576 46.75 22.31 -18.96
C ASP A 576 45.92 21.04 -19.17
N THR A 577 46.57 19.87 -19.27
CA THR A 577 45.88 18.60 -19.44
C THR A 577 45.08 18.21 -18.20
N LEU A 578 45.69 18.25 -17.01
CA LEU A 578 44.96 18.06 -15.75
C LEU A 578 43.82 19.07 -15.65
N ARG A 579 44.09 20.35 -15.95
CA ARG A 579 43.09 21.41 -15.93
C ARG A 579 41.92 21.14 -16.87
N TRP A 580 42.19 20.75 -18.12
CA TRP A 580 41.15 20.44 -19.09
C TRP A 580 40.42 19.14 -18.75
N LEU A 581 41.09 18.12 -18.17
CA LEU A 581 40.48 16.86 -17.73
C LEU A 581 39.64 17.01 -16.46
N GLU A 582 40.08 17.83 -15.51
CA GLU A 582 39.27 18.22 -14.36
C GLU A 582 38.06 19.00 -14.83
N ARG A 583 38.23 19.97 -15.74
CA ARG A 583 37.10 20.67 -16.36
C ARG A 583 36.21 19.74 -17.15
N ALA A 584 36.76 18.79 -17.91
CA ALA A 584 35.97 17.83 -18.65
C ALA A 584 35.23 16.88 -17.71
N ASN A 585 35.88 16.31 -16.69
CA ASN A 585 35.24 15.44 -15.69
C ASN A 585 34.19 16.18 -14.87
N ALA A 586 34.43 17.47 -14.57
CA ALA A 586 33.48 18.33 -13.88
C ALA A 586 32.24 18.64 -14.72
N ASN A 587 32.38 18.71 -16.06
CA ASN A 587 31.26 18.97 -16.96
C ASN A 587 30.68 17.70 -17.59
N ALA A 588 31.35 16.55 -17.48
CA ALA A 588 31.01 15.30 -18.13
C ALA A 588 29.65 14.77 -17.66
N ALA A 589 28.88 14.25 -18.62
CA ALA A 589 27.69 13.49 -18.30
C ALA A 589 28.04 12.26 -17.45
N ARG A 590 27.16 11.88 -16.53
CA ARG A 590 27.38 10.79 -15.57
C ARG A 590 27.83 9.47 -16.20
N GLN A 591 27.25 9.10 -17.34
CA GLN A 591 27.57 7.88 -18.08
C GLN A 591 28.92 7.94 -18.82
N ASP A 592 29.49 9.14 -18.96
CA ASP A 592 30.79 9.32 -19.58
C ASP A 592 31.94 9.11 -18.56
N LEU A 593 32.25 7.86 -18.24
CA LEU A 593 33.29 7.50 -17.25
C LEU A 593 34.69 7.89 -17.69
N ARG A 594 34.86 8.32 -18.95
CA ARG A 594 36.17 8.55 -19.59
C ARG A 594 37.01 9.53 -18.78
N PRO A 595 36.50 10.69 -18.33
CA PRO A 595 37.33 11.62 -17.58
C PRO A 595 37.56 11.20 -16.11
N GLY A 596 36.67 10.40 -15.50
CA GLY A 596 36.71 10.08 -14.06
C GLY A 596 37.57 8.87 -13.71
N LEU A 597 37.55 7.82 -14.53
CA LEU A 597 38.51 6.72 -14.45
C LEU A 597 39.94 7.23 -14.67
N ALA A 598 40.11 8.13 -15.66
CA ALA A 598 41.38 8.79 -15.93
C ALA A 598 41.89 9.60 -14.72
N LEU A 599 41.02 9.97 -13.78
CA LEU A 599 41.34 10.75 -12.58
C LEU A 599 41.63 9.89 -11.32
N VAL A 600 40.85 8.83 -11.03
CA VAL A 600 41.10 7.93 -9.85
C VAL A 600 42.46 7.25 -9.95
N ASP A 601 42.77 6.78 -11.16
CA ASP A 601 44.04 6.13 -11.45
C ASP A 601 45.21 7.12 -11.29
N LEU A 602 45.03 8.37 -11.75
CA LEU A 602 45.99 9.44 -11.53
C LEU A 602 46.24 9.69 -10.03
N HIS A 603 45.25 9.51 -9.13
CA HIS A 603 45.37 9.75 -7.67
C HIS A 603 45.90 8.57 -6.81
N LEU A 604 45.42 7.34 -7.02
CA LEU A 604 45.95 6.17 -6.30
C LEU A 604 47.45 5.99 -6.59
N ARG A 605 47.88 6.20 -7.85
CA ARG A 605 49.29 6.10 -8.28
C ARG A 605 50.17 7.20 -7.71
N THR A 606 49.58 8.35 -7.39
CA THR A 606 50.31 9.48 -6.80
C THR A 606 50.26 9.48 -5.26
N GLY A 607 49.79 8.39 -4.61
CA GLY A 607 49.86 8.17 -3.16
C GLY A 607 48.79 8.90 -2.34
N ARG A 608 47.72 9.36 -2.99
CA ARG A 608 46.74 10.30 -2.44
C ARG A 608 45.49 9.56 -1.95
N ALA A 609 45.58 8.78 -0.87
CA ALA A 609 44.49 7.90 -0.39
C ALA A 609 43.16 8.62 -0.09
N PRO A 610 43.16 9.83 0.51
CA PRO A 610 41.93 10.61 0.61
C PRO A 610 41.36 11.02 -0.75
N GLN A 611 42.18 11.54 -1.69
CA GLN A 611 41.72 11.96 -3.02
C GLN A 611 41.33 10.78 -3.91
N ALA A 612 41.94 9.63 -3.68
CA ALA A 612 41.60 8.39 -4.34
C ALA A 612 40.29 7.82 -3.81
N MET A 613 40.09 7.78 -2.49
CA MET A 613 38.80 7.43 -1.91
C MET A 613 37.73 8.40 -2.38
N GLU A 614 38.04 9.68 -2.45
CA GLU A 614 37.14 10.70 -2.98
C GLU A 614 36.80 10.46 -4.46
N ALA A 615 37.80 10.32 -5.33
CA ALA A 615 37.57 10.09 -6.75
C ALA A 615 36.89 8.73 -7.00
N ALA A 616 37.25 7.66 -6.27
CA ALA A 616 36.64 6.34 -6.38
C ALA A 616 35.22 6.32 -5.83
N ARG A 617 34.97 7.07 -4.75
CA ARG A 617 33.63 7.34 -4.23
C ARG A 617 32.79 8.13 -5.22
N ASN A 618 33.40 9.03 -6.00
CA ASN A 618 32.70 9.79 -7.04
C ASN A 618 32.47 8.96 -8.30
N LEU A 619 33.34 7.99 -8.56
CA LEU A 619 33.27 7.11 -9.72
C LEU A 619 32.35 5.91 -9.51
N ASN A 620 32.40 5.27 -8.33
CA ASN A 620 31.62 4.07 -8.02
C ASN A 620 30.12 4.17 -8.33
N PRO A 621 29.46 5.30 -8.01
CA PRO A 621 28.05 5.52 -8.35
C PRO A 621 27.75 5.61 -9.86
N ARG A 622 28.77 5.73 -10.70
CA ARG A 622 28.63 5.83 -12.15
C ARG A 622 28.63 4.44 -12.82
N ALA A 623 29.26 3.44 -12.20
CA ALA A 623 29.31 2.06 -12.67
C ALA A 623 29.47 1.06 -11.50
N PRO A 624 28.44 0.82 -10.70
CA PRO A 624 28.54 0.17 -9.38
C PRO A 624 28.59 -1.36 -9.41
N GLU A 625 28.31 -2.02 -10.54
CA GLU A 625 28.41 -3.48 -10.68
C GLU A 625 29.63 -3.91 -11.49
N ASP A 626 30.33 -2.92 -12.01
CA ASP A 626 31.62 -3.15 -12.62
C ASP A 626 32.56 -3.64 -11.50
N LEU A 627 33.03 -4.90 -11.60
CA LEU A 627 33.87 -5.52 -10.57
C LEU A 627 35.14 -4.71 -10.31
N GLN A 628 35.66 -4.04 -11.36
CA GLN A 628 36.83 -3.19 -11.27
C GLN A 628 36.51 -1.96 -10.43
N VAL A 629 35.31 -1.42 -10.54
CA VAL A 629 34.84 -0.32 -9.71
C VAL A 629 34.55 -0.77 -8.27
N LEU A 630 33.88 -1.92 -8.05
CA LEU A 630 33.51 -2.44 -6.71
C LEU A 630 34.70 -2.77 -5.82
N VAL A 631 35.70 -3.46 -6.37
CA VAL A 631 36.91 -3.79 -5.62
C VAL A 631 37.76 -2.54 -5.40
N THR A 632 37.88 -1.66 -6.41
CA THR A 632 38.55 -0.35 -6.26
C THR A 632 37.88 0.48 -5.17
N TYR A 633 36.56 0.32 -5.00
CA TYR A 633 35.79 1.03 -4.01
C TYR A 633 35.86 0.41 -2.61
N ALA A 634 35.65 -0.90 -2.43
CA ALA A 634 35.78 -1.57 -1.11
C ALA A 634 37.18 -1.38 -0.51
N ARG A 635 38.20 -1.33 -1.37
CA ARG A 635 39.58 -1.05 -0.96
C ARG A 635 39.76 0.39 -0.54
N ALA A 636 39.22 1.34 -1.30
CA ALA A 636 39.22 2.73 -0.91
C ALA A 636 38.44 2.95 0.40
N GLN A 637 37.35 2.21 0.66
CA GLN A 637 36.52 2.27 1.87
C GLN A 637 37.25 1.77 3.12
N LEU A 638 37.86 0.58 3.04
CA LEU A 638 38.61 0.02 4.15
C LEU A 638 39.89 0.83 4.42
N ALA A 639 40.59 1.30 3.38
CA ALA A 639 41.75 2.22 3.50
C ALA A 639 41.37 3.55 4.17
N ASN A 640 40.07 3.85 4.20
CA ASN A 640 39.48 5.04 4.79
C ASN A 640 38.65 4.73 6.07
N GLY A 641 38.66 3.49 6.60
CA GLY A 641 38.01 3.12 7.87
C GLY A 641 36.51 2.76 7.83
N ASP A 642 35.92 2.53 6.66
CA ASP A 642 34.47 2.30 6.49
C ASP A 642 34.06 0.81 6.41
N ALA A 643 33.76 0.22 7.58
CA ALA A 643 33.43 -1.20 7.73
C ALA A 643 31.99 -1.56 7.32
N VAL A 644 31.03 -0.63 7.39
CA VAL A 644 29.65 -0.90 6.97
C VAL A 644 29.52 -0.79 5.46
N GLY A 645 30.18 0.20 4.87
CA GLY A 645 30.24 0.36 3.42
C GLY A 645 30.89 -0.85 2.77
N ALA A 646 31.96 -1.35 3.37
CA ALA A 646 32.59 -2.58 2.95
C ALA A 646 31.59 -3.76 2.92
N ARG A 647 30.84 -4.08 4.01
CA ARG A 647 29.86 -5.20 4.08
C ARG A 647 29.02 -5.30 2.82
N SER A 648 28.53 -4.15 2.39
CA SER A 648 27.64 -4.03 1.26
C SER A 648 28.37 -4.30 -0.05
N THR A 649 29.45 -3.56 -0.31
CA THR A 649 30.29 -3.73 -1.51
C THR A 649 30.79 -5.17 -1.63
N LEU A 650 31.02 -5.82 -0.50
CA LEU A 650 31.51 -7.18 -0.39
C LEU A 650 30.45 -8.24 -0.60
N ASN A 651 29.19 -8.00 -0.22
CA ASN A 651 28.09 -8.91 -0.59
C ASN A 651 27.94 -8.97 -2.12
N VAL A 652 28.20 -7.86 -2.81
CA VAL A 652 28.22 -7.83 -4.28
C VAL A 652 29.46 -8.55 -4.78
N ALA A 653 30.62 -8.27 -4.21
CA ALA A 653 31.84 -9.00 -4.55
C ALA A 653 31.73 -10.52 -4.29
N THR A 654 31.03 -10.96 -3.21
CA THR A 654 30.78 -12.38 -2.83
C THR A 654 30.16 -13.14 -3.99
N ARG A 655 29.32 -12.44 -4.75
CA ARG A 655 28.54 -12.99 -5.86
C ARG A 655 29.31 -12.87 -7.16
N THR A 656 29.86 -11.69 -7.45
CA THR A 656 30.65 -11.47 -8.66
C THR A 656 31.95 -12.31 -8.69
N ALA A 657 32.47 -12.73 -7.53
CA ALA A 657 33.69 -13.53 -7.41
C ALA A 657 33.53 -15.05 -7.62
N GLY A 658 32.31 -15.62 -7.63
CA GLY A 658 32.10 -17.06 -7.87
C GLY A 658 32.50 -18.00 -6.72
N GLU A 659 33.10 -19.16 -7.00
CA GLU A 659 33.31 -20.29 -6.05
C GLU A 659 34.71 -20.38 -5.42
N ASN A 660 35.48 -19.32 -5.51
CA ASN A 660 36.82 -19.32 -4.94
C ASN A 660 36.77 -19.26 -3.40
N ALA A 661 36.96 -20.38 -2.68
CA ALA A 661 36.84 -20.51 -1.21
C ALA A 661 37.71 -19.52 -0.42
N ALA A 662 38.88 -19.16 -0.97
CA ALA A 662 39.76 -18.15 -0.38
C ALA A 662 39.18 -16.74 -0.55
N LEU A 663 38.66 -16.38 -1.73
CA LEU A 663 37.91 -15.13 -1.92
C LEU A 663 36.63 -15.13 -1.08
N GLN A 664 36.00 -16.28 -0.83
CA GLN A 664 34.78 -16.39 -0.03
C GLN A 664 35.05 -16.22 1.46
N VAL A 665 36.09 -16.81 2.04
CA VAL A 665 36.47 -16.49 3.42
C VAL A 665 37.04 -15.07 3.51
N GLN A 666 37.76 -14.55 2.49
CA GLN A 666 38.19 -13.13 2.42
C GLN A 666 36.96 -12.23 2.53
N ILE A 667 35.89 -12.60 1.85
CA ILE A 667 34.66 -11.86 1.88
C ILE A 667 33.81 -12.15 3.15
N ALA A 668 33.77 -13.38 3.69
CA ALA A 668 33.11 -13.76 4.96
C ALA A 668 33.74 -13.05 6.17
N THR A 669 35.06 -12.87 6.10
CA THR A 669 35.83 -12.13 7.08
C THR A 669 35.53 -10.66 6.94
N LEU A 670 35.57 -10.13 5.71
CA LEU A 670 35.13 -8.77 5.48
C LEU A 670 33.59 -8.60 5.70
N HIS A 671 32.82 -9.68 5.91
CA HIS A 671 31.42 -9.74 6.40
C HIS A 671 31.29 -9.86 7.91
N MET A 672 32.25 -10.44 8.61
CA MET A 672 32.28 -10.45 10.08
C MET A 672 32.96 -9.19 10.66
N ALA A 673 33.95 -8.61 9.95
CA ALA A 673 34.61 -7.30 10.19
C ALA A 673 33.67 -6.07 10.21
N ALA A 674 32.38 -6.26 10.37
CA ALA A 674 31.55 -6.73 9.28
C ALA A 674 30.10 -6.98 9.79
N ASN A 675 29.95 -7.51 11.02
CA ASN A 675 28.69 -7.80 11.73
C ASN A 675 27.54 -8.38 10.86
N ASN A 676 27.85 -9.27 9.92
CA ASN A 676 26.89 -9.89 9.00
C ASN A 676 26.91 -11.42 9.14
N PRO A 677 26.15 -12.00 10.09
CA PRO A 677 26.23 -13.41 10.45
C PRO A 677 25.68 -14.33 9.36
N ASP A 678 24.73 -13.86 8.56
CA ASP A 678 24.17 -14.65 7.46
C ASP A 678 25.02 -14.56 6.20
N GLY A 679 25.60 -13.38 5.89
CA GLY A 679 26.59 -13.26 4.81
C GLY A 679 27.87 -14.02 5.14
N ALA A 680 28.21 -14.08 6.43
CA ALA A 680 29.21 -14.99 6.93
C ALA A 680 28.73 -16.44 6.79
N ALA A 681 27.53 -16.82 7.25
CA ALA A 681 27.01 -18.19 7.11
C ALA A 681 27.00 -18.67 5.66
N TYR A 682 26.69 -17.79 4.72
CA TYR A 682 26.66 -18.07 3.29
C TYR A 682 28.06 -18.22 2.70
N ALA A 683 28.97 -17.32 3.05
CA ALA A 683 30.35 -17.45 2.63
C ALA A 683 31.07 -18.62 3.34
N LEU A 684 30.66 -18.97 4.57
CA LEU A 684 31.08 -20.15 5.34
C LEU A 684 30.52 -21.44 4.75
N GLU A 685 29.31 -21.42 4.24
CA GLU A 685 28.70 -22.54 3.54
C GLU A 685 29.42 -22.76 2.21
N LYS A 686 29.69 -21.69 1.44
CA LYS A 686 30.53 -21.78 0.23
C LYS A 686 31.91 -22.32 0.57
N ALA A 687 32.49 -21.94 1.71
CA ALA A 687 33.76 -22.50 2.17
C ALA A 687 33.64 -23.99 2.56
N LEU A 688 32.71 -24.34 3.47
CA LEU A 688 32.47 -25.69 3.97
C LEU A 688 32.06 -26.68 2.86
N SER A 689 31.45 -26.19 1.79
CA SER A 689 31.09 -26.97 0.60
C SER A 689 32.32 -27.47 -0.16
N THR A 690 33.40 -26.69 -0.13
CA THR A 690 34.69 -27.10 -0.69
C THR A 690 35.57 -27.82 0.35
N GLN A 691 35.33 -27.65 1.67
CA GLN A 691 36.13 -28.25 2.77
C GLN A 691 35.35 -28.41 4.13
N PRO A 692 34.85 -29.61 4.54
CA PRO A 692 33.82 -29.74 5.62
C PRO A 692 34.24 -29.76 7.11
N GLY A 693 35.48 -30.11 7.46
CA GLY A 693 35.89 -30.33 8.87
C GLY A 693 36.24 -29.05 9.66
N TYR A 694 35.83 -27.88 9.17
CA TYR A 694 36.34 -26.60 9.65
C TYR A 694 35.54 -26.11 10.89
N LEU A 695 35.95 -26.52 12.11
CA LEU A 695 35.33 -26.20 13.42
C LEU A 695 34.92 -24.71 13.62
N PRO A 696 35.69 -23.70 13.14
CA PRO A 696 35.28 -22.29 13.23
C PRO A 696 33.96 -21.98 12.54
N ALA A 697 33.63 -22.72 11.48
CA ALA A 697 32.34 -22.60 10.83
C ALA A 697 31.21 -23.35 11.57
N LEU A 698 31.51 -24.37 12.42
CA LEU A 698 30.51 -25.26 13.06
C LEU A 698 29.86 -24.70 14.34
N ALA A 699 30.64 -24.20 15.30
CA ALA A 699 30.06 -23.60 16.52
C ALA A 699 29.27 -22.31 16.18
N MET A 700 29.79 -21.53 15.21
CA MET A 700 29.09 -20.37 14.65
C MET A 700 27.78 -20.77 13.94
N ALA A 701 27.53 -22.07 13.73
CA ALA A 701 26.29 -22.59 13.17
C ALA A 701 25.23 -23.05 14.22
N VAL A 702 25.56 -23.58 15.41
CA VAL A 702 24.53 -24.09 16.38
C VAL A 702 23.76 -22.98 17.10
N ASP A 703 24.47 -21.92 17.50
CA ASP A 703 23.82 -20.71 18.02
C ASP A 703 22.93 -20.10 16.95
N LEU A 704 23.43 -20.11 15.71
CA LEU A 704 22.66 -19.71 14.55
C LEU A 704 21.41 -20.61 14.37
N ASP A 705 21.49 -21.92 14.66
CA ASP A 705 20.38 -22.90 14.51
C ASP A 705 19.26 -22.81 15.58
N LEU A 706 19.58 -22.54 16.86
CA LEU A 706 18.58 -22.30 17.92
C LEU A 706 17.79 -21.02 17.67
N ARG A 707 18.50 -19.96 17.26
CA ARG A 707 17.90 -18.69 16.84
C ARG A 707 16.98 -18.88 15.65
N ARG A 708 17.22 -19.92 14.85
CA ARG A 708 16.42 -20.30 13.69
C ARG A 708 15.27 -21.25 14.01
N GLY A 709 15.19 -21.81 15.23
CA GLY A 709 14.06 -22.67 15.64
C GLY A 709 14.16 -24.11 15.15
N ASP A 710 15.34 -24.56 14.71
CA ASP A 710 15.56 -25.95 14.32
C ASP A 710 15.74 -26.82 15.57
N LEU A 711 14.67 -26.98 16.35
CA LEU A 711 14.75 -27.48 17.73
C LEU A 711 15.30 -28.90 17.82
N ALA A 712 15.04 -29.75 16.84
CA ALA A 712 15.60 -31.09 16.81
C ALA A 712 17.10 -31.08 16.45
N LYS A 713 17.51 -30.21 15.50
CA LYS A 713 18.90 -30.05 15.05
C LYS A 713 19.73 -29.39 16.13
N ALA A 714 19.18 -28.35 16.73
CA ALA A 714 19.70 -27.69 17.90
C ALA A 714 19.77 -28.64 19.09
N GLU A 715 18.72 -29.39 19.40
CA GLU A 715 18.74 -30.37 20.50
C GLU A 715 19.77 -31.48 20.21
N GLN A 716 19.93 -31.90 18.95
CA GLN A 716 20.90 -32.91 18.55
C GLN A 716 22.33 -32.38 18.62
N GLN A 717 22.61 -31.22 18.02
CA GLN A 717 23.91 -30.56 18.09
C GLN A 717 24.23 -30.18 19.53
N ALA A 718 23.24 -29.74 20.33
CA ALA A 718 23.40 -29.44 21.75
C ALA A 718 23.64 -30.70 22.57
N ARG A 719 22.99 -31.83 22.24
CA ARG A 719 23.29 -33.13 22.83
C ARG A 719 24.66 -33.64 22.40
N GLN A 720 25.08 -33.43 21.16
CA GLN A 720 26.40 -33.79 20.65
C GLN A 720 27.48 -32.98 21.36
N ILE A 721 27.23 -31.69 21.54
CA ILE A 721 28.04 -30.80 22.36
C ILE A 721 28.04 -31.27 23.82
N ALA A 722 26.88 -31.59 24.43
CA ALA A 722 26.76 -32.03 25.83
C ALA A 722 27.35 -33.42 26.09
N GLN A 723 27.36 -34.31 25.09
CA GLN A 723 27.97 -35.64 25.15
C GLN A 723 29.49 -35.53 25.03
N GLN A 724 29.97 -34.71 24.10
CA GLN A 724 31.39 -34.38 24.00
C GLN A 724 31.86 -33.59 25.24
N ASN A 725 30.94 -33.00 26.03
CA ASN A 725 31.23 -32.10 27.17
C ASN A 725 30.14 -32.07 28.31
N PRO A 726 30.08 -32.99 29.30
CA PRO A 726 28.89 -33.23 30.16
C PRO A 726 28.70 -32.39 31.45
N ARG A 727 29.68 -31.61 31.91
CA ARG A 727 29.59 -30.85 33.20
C ARG A 727 28.99 -29.45 33.07
N LEU A 728 28.47 -29.06 31.89
CA LEU A 728 28.05 -27.68 31.59
C LEU A 728 26.52 -27.54 31.39
N ALA A 729 25.93 -26.49 31.97
CA ALA A 729 24.49 -26.17 31.84
C ALA A 729 24.07 -25.80 30.39
N ILE A 730 25.01 -25.36 29.53
CA ILE A 730 24.73 -25.01 28.12
C ILE A 730 24.15 -26.19 27.35
N GLY A 731 24.48 -27.42 27.73
CA GLY A 731 23.79 -28.60 27.22
C GLY A 731 22.33 -28.68 27.71
N HIS A 732 22.10 -28.64 29.03
CA HIS A 732 20.79 -28.94 29.65
C HIS A 732 19.71 -27.86 29.49
N THR A 733 20.11 -26.58 29.45
CA THR A 733 19.18 -25.48 29.17
C THR A 733 18.71 -25.56 27.72
N LEU A 734 19.65 -25.76 26.78
CA LEU A 734 19.32 -25.99 25.37
C LEU A 734 18.43 -27.23 25.18
N ILE A 735 18.44 -28.18 26.13
CA ILE A 735 17.53 -29.34 26.17
C ILE A 735 16.15 -29.01 26.77
N GLY A 736 16.06 -28.29 27.91
CA GLY A 736 14.77 -27.94 28.53
C GLY A 736 13.95 -26.98 27.67
N ASP A 737 14.63 -26.05 27.01
CA ASP A 737 14.02 -25.14 26.03
C ASP A 737 13.54 -25.88 24.79
N ALA A 738 14.32 -26.86 24.32
CA ALA A 738 13.85 -27.79 23.31
C ALA A 738 12.62 -28.61 23.81
N ALA A 739 12.59 -29.13 25.04
CA ALA A 739 11.53 -30.03 25.53
C ALA A 739 10.16 -29.36 25.76
N ARG A 740 10.13 -28.16 26.35
CA ARG A 740 8.89 -27.37 26.48
C ARG A 740 8.34 -26.99 25.12
N ALA A 741 9.22 -26.58 24.21
CA ALA A 741 8.85 -26.26 22.84
C ALA A 741 8.27 -27.49 22.09
N ARG A 742 8.41 -28.70 22.66
CA ARG A 742 7.88 -29.97 22.14
C ARG A 742 6.61 -30.49 22.84
N GLY A 743 6.00 -29.76 23.78
CA GLY A 743 4.72 -30.15 24.41
C GLY A 743 4.79 -31.29 25.43
N GLN A 744 5.99 -31.68 25.85
CA GLN A 744 6.20 -32.78 26.77
C GLN A 744 6.06 -32.30 28.22
N GLY A 745 4.81 -32.11 28.68
CA GLY A 745 4.51 -31.47 29.98
C GLY A 745 5.27 -32.06 31.16
N THR A 746 5.30 -33.39 31.29
CA THR A 746 6.04 -34.07 32.37
C THR A 746 7.56 -33.96 32.20
N ALA A 747 8.09 -34.01 30.97
CA ALA A 747 9.54 -33.91 30.70
C ALA A 747 10.05 -32.47 30.84
N ALA A 748 9.22 -31.49 30.54
CA ALA A 748 9.49 -30.09 30.79
C ALA A 748 9.49 -29.81 32.31
N VAL A 749 8.50 -30.33 33.05
CA VAL A 749 8.50 -30.29 34.52
C VAL A 749 9.81 -30.88 35.07
N GLU A 750 10.32 -31.96 34.48
CA GLU A 750 11.57 -32.59 34.91
C GLU A 750 12.85 -31.86 34.46
N ALA A 751 12.97 -31.42 33.20
CA ALA A 751 14.12 -30.66 32.71
C ALA A 751 14.24 -29.30 33.39
N TYR A 752 13.09 -28.65 33.66
CA TYR A 752 13.05 -27.43 34.47
C TYR A 752 13.30 -27.68 35.94
N ARG A 753 12.89 -28.83 36.47
CA ARG A 753 13.32 -29.25 37.80
C ARG A 753 14.84 -29.46 37.86
N ARG A 754 15.46 -30.09 36.86
CA ARG A 754 16.93 -30.30 36.79
C ARG A 754 17.72 -29.03 36.56
N ALA A 755 17.21 -28.13 35.71
CA ALA A 755 17.77 -26.79 35.58
C ALA A 755 17.61 -26.02 36.92
N HIS A 756 16.42 -26.04 37.55
CA HIS A 756 16.16 -25.42 38.86
C HIS A 756 17.01 -26.03 39.99
N GLN A 757 17.40 -27.31 39.87
CA GLN A 757 18.29 -27.99 40.81
C GLN A 757 19.77 -27.69 40.55
N ALA A 758 20.20 -27.61 39.28
CA ALA A 758 21.52 -27.10 38.94
C ALA A 758 21.67 -25.61 39.34
N GLU A 759 20.55 -24.84 39.33
CA GLU A 759 20.47 -23.39 39.67
C GLU A 759 18.99 -22.84 39.94
N PRO A 760 18.49 -22.51 41.19
CA PRO A 760 17.05 -22.13 41.55
C PRO A 760 16.50 -20.64 41.44
N SER A 761 15.19 -20.36 41.09
CA SER A 761 14.52 -18.98 41.01
C SER A 761 12.94 -18.86 40.89
N THR A 762 12.29 -17.65 40.98
CA THR A 762 10.82 -17.41 40.70
C THR A 762 10.43 -17.72 39.25
N ASP A 763 11.34 -17.45 38.29
CA ASP A 763 11.13 -17.79 36.87
C ASP A 763 10.97 -19.31 36.72
N SER A 764 11.71 -20.08 37.49
CA SER A 764 11.56 -21.53 37.52
C SER A 764 10.31 -22.02 38.32
N LEU A 765 9.78 -21.30 39.34
CA LEU A 765 8.54 -21.65 40.10
C LEU A 765 7.22 -21.45 39.32
N LEU A 766 7.04 -20.30 38.67
CA LEU A 766 5.81 -20.06 37.89
C LEU A 766 5.79 -20.87 36.58
N ARG A 767 6.97 -21.27 36.08
CA ARG A 767 7.10 -22.33 35.06
C ARG A 767 6.60 -23.68 35.58
N LEU A 768 6.54 -23.89 36.90
CA LEU A 768 6.03 -25.10 37.57
C LEU A 768 4.54 -25.03 38.00
N PHE A 769 4.04 -24.03 38.76
CA PHE A 769 2.64 -23.97 39.28
C PHE A 769 1.57 -24.07 38.19
N ARG A 770 1.75 -23.32 37.10
CA ARG A 770 0.81 -23.33 35.96
C ARG A 770 0.72 -24.70 35.33
N GLN A 771 1.86 -25.38 35.24
CA GLN A 771 1.92 -26.72 34.69
C GLN A 771 1.21 -27.74 35.61
N GLN A 772 1.03 -27.44 36.91
CA GLN A 772 0.38 -28.31 37.90
C GLN A 772 -1.15 -28.10 38.04
N TRP A 773 -1.67 -26.86 38.05
CA TRP A 773 -3.13 -26.60 38.17
C TRP A 773 -3.92 -27.21 37.02
N LEU A 774 -3.34 -27.15 35.82
CA LEU A 774 -3.89 -27.79 34.62
C LEU A 774 -4.03 -29.31 34.77
N GLN A 775 -3.32 -29.91 35.73
CA GLN A 775 -3.30 -31.35 35.94
C GLN A 775 -4.35 -31.84 36.97
N ASP A 776 -4.84 -31.02 37.93
CA ASP A 776 -5.58 -31.52 39.11
C ASP A 776 -6.93 -30.87 39.47
N GLY A 777 -7.37 -29.82 38.76
CA GLY A 777 -8.69 -29.19 38.97
C GLY A 777 -8.85 -28.40 40.27
N GLY A 778 -7.75 -27.92 40.86
CA GLY A 778 -7.78 -27.08 42.05
C GLY A 778 -7.81 -27.85 43.38
N LYS A 779 -7.53 -29.16 43.34
CA LYS A 779 -7.48 -30.00 44.56
C LYS A 779 -6.21 -29.77 45.38
N THR A 780 -5.05 -29.67 44.74
CA THR A 780 -3.73 -29.52 45.42
C THR A 780 -2.96 -28.28 44.98
N ALA A 781 -3.20 -27.78 43.77
CA ALA A 781 -2.54 -26.57 43.27
C ALA A 781 -2.73 -25.31 44.14
N PRO A 782 -3.90 -25.02 44.76
CA PRO A 782 -4.02 -23.91 45.71
C PRO A 782 -3.01 -24.01 46.86
N ARG A 783 -2.68 -25.23 47.31
CA ARG A 783 -1.73 -25.44 48.41
C ARG A 783 -0.30 -25.01 48.06
N LEU A 784 0.19 -25.26 46.83
CA LEU A 784 1.53 -24.78 46.40
C LEU A 784 1.67 -23.25 46.55
N VAL A 785 0.56 -22.55 46.25
CA VAL A 785 0.49 -21.09 46.31
C VAL A 785 0.25 -20.61 47.73
N GLU A 786 -0.61 -21.27 48.50
CA GLU A 786 -0.78 -21.01 49.93
C GLU A 786 0.55 -21.20 50.69
N ASP A 787 1.33 -22.24 50.36
CA ASP A 787 2.64 -22.54 50.94
C ASP A 787 3.68 -21.48 50.61
N TRP A 788 3.74 -21.07 49.33
CA TRP A 788 4.54 -19.94 48.89
C TRP A 788 4.11 -18.65 49.60
N LEU A 789 2.80 -18.37 49.68
CA LEU A 789 2.23 -17.17 50.33
C LEU A 789 2.43 -17.15 51.85
N ARG A 790 2.61 -18.30 52.49
CA ARG A 790 3.03 -18.36 53.90
C ARG A 790 4.44 -17.80 54.09
N GLN A 791 5.35 -18.05 53.14
CA GLN A 791 6.72 -17.55 53.15
C GLN A 791 6.86 -16.16 52.48
N HIS A 792 5.92 -15.83 51.60
CA HIS A 792 5.90 -14.62 50.76
C HIS A 792 4.50 -13.94 50.78
N PRO A 793 3.98 -13.44 51.93
CA PRO A 793 2.58 -13.01 52.10
C PRO A 793 2.14 -11.78 51.30
N GLN A 794 3.11 -11.03 50.78
CA GLN A 794 2.88 -9.83 49.94
C GLN A 794 2.75 -10.16 48.45
N ASP A 795 2.86 -11.44 48.06
CA ASP A 795 2.75 -11.84 46.66
C ASP A 795 1.28 -11.75 46.17
N ALA A 796 0.89 -10.55 45.73
CA ALA A 796 -0.44 -10.28 45.21
C ALA A 796 -0.73 -11.06 43.91
N ARG A 797 0.31 -11.42 43.14
CA ARG A 797 0.16 -12.24 41.92
C ARG A 797 -0.33 -13.64 42.27
N ALA A 798 0.10 -14.15 43.42
CA ALA A 798 -0.39 -15.41 43.96
C ALA A 798 -1.81 -15.32 44.58
N ARG A 799 -2.19 -14.23 45.29
CA ARG A 799 -3.51 -14.12 45.99
C ARG A 799 -4.72 -13.94 45.07
N ARG A 800 -4.63 -13.08 44.04
CA ARG A 800 -5.76 -12.85 43.11
C ARG A 800 -6.18 -14.14 42.40
N ALA A 801 -5.20 -14.98 42.04
CA ALA A 801 -5.45 -16.29 41.42
C ALA A 801 -6.34 -17.21 42.28
N LEU A 802 -6.47 -16.96 43.60
CA LEU A 802 -7.31 -17.74 44.51
C LEU A 802 -8.76 -17.23 44.62
N ALA A 803 -9.01 -15.90 44.66
CA ALA A 803 -10.35 -15.33 44.89
C ALA A 803 -11.33 -15.60 43.74
N ASP A 804 -10.85 -15.45 42.50
CA ASP A 804 -11.65 -15.67 41.29
C ASP A 804 -12.08 -17.14 41.17
N ALA A 805 -11.27 -18.06 41.69
CA ALA A 805 -11.61 -19.48 41.75
C ALA A 805 -12.82 -19.77 42.66
N TYR A 806 -13.05 -18.98 43.74
CA TYR A 806 -14.21 -19.17 44.63
C TYR A 806 -15.52 -18.68 44.02
N ALA A 807 -15.56 -17.49 43.42
CA ALA A 807 -16.77 -16.91 42.84
C ALA A 807 -17.38 -17.79 41.73
N ALA A 808 -16.51 -18.35 40.88
CA ALA A 808 -16.89 -19.27 39.81
C ALA A 808 -17.53 -20.58 40.33
N SER A 809 -17.29 -20.94 41.59
CA SER A 809 -17.81 -22.17 42.22
C SER A 809 -19.13 -22.00 42.98
N GLY A 810 -19.75 -20.80 42.92
CA GLY A 810 -21.02 -20.49 43.60
C GLY A 810 -20.89 -20.26 45.11
N GLN A 811 -19.66 -20.25 45.66
CA GLN A 811 -19.40 -20.00 47.08
C GLN A 811 -19.42 -18.49 47.39
N TYR A 812 -20.57 -17.84 47.21
CA TYR A 812 -20.69 -16.38 47.27
C TYR A 812 -20.25 -15.77 48.61
N ALA A 813 -20.40 -16.49 49.73
CA ALA A 813 -19.90 -16.04 51.03
C ALA A 813 -18.36 -16.06 51.10
N SER A 814 -17.69 -17.12 50.64
CA SER A 814 -16.22 -17.22 50.59
C SER A 814 -15.62 -16.22 49.60
N ALA A 815 -16.28 -16.02 48.45
CA ALA A 815 -15.90 -15.03 47.46
C ALA A 815 -16.01 -13.61 48.01
N ARG A 816 -17.11 -13.27 48.70
CA ARG A 816 -17.26 -11.99 49.41
C ARG A 816 -16.08 -11.76 50.36
N ASN A 817 -15.73 -12.75 51.19
CA ASN A 817 -14.61 -12.61 52.14
C ASN A 817 -13.25 -12.39 51.44
N ALA A 818 -12.95 -13.15 50.38
CA ALA A 818 -11.69 -13.02 49.64
C ALA A 818 -11.59 -11.68 48.90
N TYR A 819 -12.70 -11.20 48.31
CA TYR A 819 -12.77 -9.88 47.67
C TYR A 819 -12.71 -8.75 48.70
N ASP A 820 -13.33 -8.89 49.86
CA ASP A 820 -13.19 -7.93 50.96
C ASP A 820 -11.72 -7.78 51.39
N LEU A 821 -10.95 -8.88 51.45
CA LEU A 821 -9.51 -8.84 51.74
C LEU A 821 -8.69 -8.17 50.64
N LEU A 822 -9.02 -8.40 49.37
CA LEU A 822 -8.38 -7.70 48.24
C LEU A 822 -8.69 -6.20 48.28
N LEU A 823 -9.95 -5.81 48.53
CA LEU A 823 -10.38 -4.41 48.60
C LEU A 823 -9.82 -3.66 49.80
N LYS A 824 -9.46 -4.35 50.90
CA LYS A 824 -8.69 -3.72 51.98
C LYS A 824 -7.33 -3.21 51.50
N THR A 825 -6.71 -3.93 50.57
CA THR A 825 -5.40 -3.56 49.98
C THR A 825 -5.52 -2.76 48.68
N ALA A 826 -6.66 -2.85 47.99
CA ALA A 826 -6.94 -2.22 46.71
C ALA A 826 -8.41 -1.75 46.63
N PRO A 827 -8.82 -0.70 47.36
CA PRO A 827 -10.23 -0.30 47.53
C PRO A 827 -10.92 0.24 46.27
N ASP A 828 -10.12 0.55 45.25
CA ASP A 828 -10.53 1.17 43.98
C ASP A 828 -10.49 0.19 42.79
N ASP A 829 -10.29 -1.11 43.05
CA ASP A 829 -10.30 -2.12 42.00
C ASP A 829 -11.72 -2.30 41.44
N ALA A 830 -11.99 -1.66 40.29
CA ALA A 830 -13.31 -1.63 39.66
C ALA A 830 -13.85 -3.02 39.29
N ALA A 831 -12.98 -3.95 38.91
CA ALA A 831 -13.38 -5.32 38.59
C ALA A 831 -13.85 -6.05 39.86
N VAL A 832 -13.12 -5.86 40.96
CA VAL A 832 -13.52 -6.43 42.26
C VAL A 832 -14.82 -5.80 42.78
N LEU A 833 -15.00 -4.48 42.63
CA LEU A 833 -16.23 -3.76 42.98
C LEU A 833 -17.45 -4.26 42.18
N ASN A 834 -17.30 -4.41 40.86
CA ASN A 834 -18.35 -4.92 39.99
C ASN A 834 -18.74 -6.37 40.31
N ASN A 835 -17.74 -7.23 40.54
CA ASN A 835 -17.97 -8.62 40.91
C ASN A 835 -18.67 -8.71 42.28
N GLN A 836 -18.31 -7.83 43.22
CA GLN A 836 -19.00 -7.74 44.51
C GLN A 836 -20.44 -7.22 44.36
N ALA A 837 -20.69 -6.22 43.51
CA ALA A 837 -22.04 -5.70 43.26
C ALA A 837 -22.99 -6.79 42.73
N ASN A 838 -22.50 -7.63 41.81
CA ASN A 838 -23.25 -8.78 41.29
C ASN A 838 -23.53 -9.83 42.38
N VAL A 839 -22.56 -10.11 43.27
CA VAL A 839 -22.78 -10.97 44.45
C VAL A 839 -23.86 -10.38 45.37
N LEU A 840 -23.88 -9.05 45.57
CA LEU A 840 -24.87 -8.38 46.42
C LEU A 840 -26.28 -8.39 45.81
N LEU A 841 -26.42 -8.22 44.49
CA LEU A 841 -27.71 -8.35 43.79
C LEU A 841 -28.35 -9.73 44.02
N ARG A 842 -27.55 -10.81 43.99
CA ARG A 842 -28.03 -12.18 44.24
C ARG A 842 -28.39 -12.42 45.71
N LEU A 843 -27.71 -11.74 46.63
CA LEU A 843 -28.05 -11.72 48.05
C LEU A 843 -29.25 -10.80 48.37
N LYS A 844 -29.79 -10.08 47.37
CA LYS A 844 -30.84 -9.06 47.53
C LYS A 844 -30.49 -8.00 48.57
N ASP A 845 -29.20 -7.65 48.63
CA ASP A 845 -28.67 -6.67 49.56
C ASP A 845 -28.89 -5.25 49.00
N ALA A 846 -29.40 -4.33 49.84
CA ALA A 846 -29.68 -2.95 49.46
C ALA A 846 -28.41 -2.16 49.05
N GLY A 847 -27.22 -2.64 49.43
CA GLY A 847 -25.94 -2.06 49.04
C GLY A 847 -25.54 -2.28 47.58
N ALA A 848 -26.31 -3.06 46.80
CA ALA A 848 -25.99 -3.40 45.42
C ALA A 848 -25.85 -2.17 44.49
N VAL A 849 -26.80 -1.22 44.54
CA VAL A 849 -26.76 0.01 43.71
C VAL A 849 -25.53 0.84 44.07
N ALA A 850 -25.28 1.07 45.36
CA ALA A 850 -24.12 1.84 45.81
C ALA A 850 -22.79 1.21 45.38
N MET A 851 -22.70 -0.13 45.41
CA MET A 851 -21.51 -0.84 44.93
C MET A 851 -21.34 -0.73 43.40
N ALA A 852 -22.44 -0.85 42.64
CA ALA A 852 -22.45 -0.69 41.19
C ALA A 852 -22.11 0.75 40.75
N GLU A 853 -22.62 1.77 41.46
CA GLU A 853 -22.25 3.17 41.21
C GLU A 853 -20.76 3.40 41.45
N ARG A 854 -20.18 2.82 42.51
CA ARG A 854 -18.73 2.86 42.74
C ARG A 854 -17.96 2.16 41.62
N ALA A 855 -18.45 1.02 41.13
CA ALA A 855 -17.83 0.31 40.02
C ALA A 855 -17.84 1.16 38.73
N VAL A 856 -18.98 1.77 38.39
CA VAL A 856 -19.09 2.69 37.23
C VAL A 856 -18.23 3.94 37.42
N ALA A 857 -18.17 4.52 38.62
CA ALA A 857 -17.33 5.68 38.88
C ALA A 857 -15.84 5.39 38.68
N LYS A 858 -15.39 4.15 38.97
CA LYS A 858 -13.99 3.72 38.75
C LYS A 858 -13.74 3.21 37.33
N ALA A 859 -14.76 2.69 36.65
CA ALA A 859 -14.69 2.20 35.28
C ALA A 859 -15.93 2.61 34.45
N PRO A 860 -16.05 3.89 34.06
CA PRO A 860 -17.26 4.41 33.39
C PRO A 860 -17.48 3.85 31.99
N ALA A 861 -16.45 3.26 31.39
CA ALA A 861 -16.52 2.62 30.08
C ALA A 861 -16.82 1.10 30.17
N SER A 862 -16.95 0.53 31.38
CA SER A 862 -17.22 -0.90 31.56
C SER A 862 -18.67 -1.21 31.22
N ALA A 863 -18.89 -1.97 30.15
CA ALA A 863 -20.22 -2.43 29.76
C ALA A 863 -20.90 -3.21 30.89
N GLN A 864 -20.15 -4.08 31.59
CA GLN A 864 -20.66 -4.87 32.71
C GLN A 864 -21.05 -4.00 33.91
N ALA A 865 -20.29 -2.96 34.21
CA ALA A 865 -20.63 -2.05 35.32
C ALA A 865 -21.85 -1.18 34.97
N LEU A 866 -21.93 -0.68 33.73
CA LEU A 866 -23.07 0.09 33.22
C LEU A 866 -24.34 -0.76 33.20
N ASP A 867 -24.24 -2.02 32.74
CA ASP A 867 -25.34 -2.98 32.78
C ASP A 867 -25.79 -3.29 34.21
N THR A 868 -24.85 -3.62 35.10
CA THR A 868 -25.16 -3.93 36.51
C THR A 868 -25.88 -2.75 37.17
N LEU A 869 -25.43 -1.51 36.93
CA LEU A 869 -26.09 -0.32 37.45
C LEU A 869 -27.47 -0.09 36.80
N GLY A 870 -27.56 -0.16 35.46
CA GLY A 870 -28.81 0.02 34.73
C GLY A 870 -29.89 -0.99 35.15
N TRP A 871 -29.50 -2.25 35.31
CA TRP A 871 -30.38 -3.32 35.79
C TRP A 871 -30.78 -3.13 37.26
N ALA A 872 -29.84 -2.77 38.14
CA ALA A 872 -30.14 -2.49 39.54
C ALA A 872 -31.14 -1.33 39.67
N LEU A 873 -30.94 -0.23 38.93
CA LEU A 873 -31.84 0.92 38.90
C LEU A 873 -33.24 0.55 38.39
N PHE A 874 -33.32 -0.29 37.36
CA PHE A 874 -34.60 -0.77 36.82
C PHE A 874 -35.37 -1.63 37.84
N GLN A 875 -34.68 -2.51 38.56
CA GLN A 875 -35.30 -3.42 39.53
C GLN A 875 -35.76 -2.74 40.81
N THR A 876 -35.10 -1.66 41.23
CA THR A 876 -35.35 -1.02 42.54
C THR A 876 -35.91 0.41 42.44
N GLY A 877 -35.97 1.02 41.25
CA GLY A 877 -36.23 2.46 41.04
C GLY A 877 -37.62 2.84 40.50
N GLY A 878 -37.90 4.15 40.48
CA GLY A 878 -39.13 4.77 39.99
C GLY A 878 -39.07 5.18 38.50
N ALA A 879 -39.95 6.09 38.07
CA ALA A 879 -40.04 6.49 36.66
C ALA A 879 -38.81 7.28 36.16
N ALA A 880 -38.22 8.14 36.99
CA ALA A 880 -37.02 8.89 36.63
C ALA A 880 -35.78 7.98 36.51
N GLU A 881 -35.69 6.97 37.37
CA GLU A 881 -34.63 5.96 37.33
C GLU A 881 -34.71 5.09 36.08
N ARG A 882 -35.91 4.91 35.49
CA ARG A 882 -36.09 4.13 34.24
C ARG A 882 -35.49 4.81 33.02
N ASP A 883 -35.59 6.14 32.90
CA ASP A 883 -34.96 6.86 31.77
C ASP A 883 -33.43 6.80 31.87
N ARG A 884 -32.89 6.92 33.08
CA ARG A 884 -31.45 6.72 33.35
C ARG A 884 -31.02 5.28 33.07
N ALA A 885 -31.82 4.30 33.49
CA ALA A 885 -31.57 2.89 33.19
C ALA A 885 -31.52 2.64 31.67
N LEU A 886 -32.46 3.23 30.91
CA LEU A 886 -32.48 3.09 29.45
C LEU A 886 -31.19 3.61 28.81
N GLN A 887 -30.71 4.79 29.20
CA GLN A 887 -29.48 5.36 28.66
C GLN A 887 -28.27 4.48 28.99
N LEU A 888 -28.14 4.06 30.26
CA LEU A 888 -27.04 3.20 30.70
C LEU A 888 -27.04 1.86 29.95
N LEU A 889 -28.21 1.28 29.71
CA LEU A 889 -28.36 0.01 29.01
C LEU A 889 -28.16 0.13 27.49
N ARG A 890 -28.55 1.25 26.85
CA ARG A 890 -28.20 1.54 25.45
C ARG A 890 -26.67 1.67 25.30
N ASP A 891 -26.01 2.34 26.23
CA ASP A 891 -24.55 2.47 26.24
C ASP A 891 -23.85 1.13 26.49
N ALA A 892 -24.31 0.35 27.48
CA ALA A 892 -23.81 -0.99 27.74
C ALA A 892 -23.98 -1.89 26.50
N ARG A 893 -25.15 -1.82 25.85
CA ARG A 893 -25.46 -2.57 24.63
C ARG A 893 -24.57 -2.20 23.46
N LEU A 894 -24.25 -0.92 23.28
CA LEU A 894 -23.34 -0.48 22.22
C LEU A 894 -21.90 -0.91 22.50
N ARG A 895 -21.47 -1.00 23.77
CA ARG A 895 -20.12 -1.44 24.17
C ARG A 895 -19.95 -2.96 24.10
N GLU A 896 -20.98 -3.72 24.46
CA GLU A 896 -20.95 -5.19 24.49
C GLU A 896 -22.18 -5.79 23.77
N PRO A 897 -22.23 -5.69 22.43
CA PRO A 897 -23.33 -6.13 21.60
C PRO A 897 -23.55 -7.64 21.60
N GLY A 898 -22.57 -8.43 22.04
CA GLY A 898 -22.68 -9.88 22.11
C GLY A 898 -23.40 -10.38 23.36
N SER A 899 -23.58 -9.53 24.38
CA SER A 899 -24.19 -9.97 25.64
C SER A 899 -25.71 -10.10 25.51
N ALA A 900 -26.20 -11.34 25.59
CA ALA A 900 -27.63 -11.62 25.60
C ALA A 900 -28.33 -11.02 26.83
N ASP A 901 -27.67 -11.05 27.99
CA ASP A 901 -28.20 -10.50 29.25
C ASP A 901 -28.40 -8.97 29.15
N ILE A 902 -27.40 -8.24 28.64
CA ILE A 902 -27.51 -6.78 28.43
C ILE A 902 -28.67 -6.44 27.47
N ARG A 903 -28.82 -7.21 26.40
CA ARG A 903 -29.91 -7.04 25.42
C ARG A 903 -31.27 -7.29 26.04
N TYR A 904 -31.39 -8.33 26.87
CA TYR A 904 -32.62 -8.61 27.59
C TYR A 904 -32.95 -7.48 28.57
N HIS A 905 -31.99 -7.04 29.40
CA HIS A 905 -32.18 -5.91 30.30
C HIS A 905 -32.66 -4.65 29.54
N LEU A 906 -32.00 -4.30 28.42
CA LEU A 906 -32.41 -3.19 27.57
C LEU A 906 -33.83 -3.36 27.03
N SER A 907 -34.18 -4.55 26.54
CA SER A 907 -35.50 -4.83 25.98
C SER A 907 -36.64 -4.67 27.00
N ALA A 908 -36.41 -5.05 28.25
CA ALA A 908 -37.37 -4.89 29.34
C ALA A 908 -37.67 -3.40 29.61
N VAL A 909 -36.62 -2.56 29.62
CA VAL A 909 -36.78 -1.10 29.80
C VAL A 909 -37.46 -0.45 28.59
N LEU A 910 -37.08 -0.81 27.36
CA LEU A 910 -37.69 -0.29 26.13
C LEU A 910 -39.20 -0.59 26.07
N ALA A 911 -39.61 -1.81 26.43
CA ALA A 911 -41.01 -2.22 26.43
C ALA A 911 -41.84 -1.42 27.43
N GLN A 912 -41.34 -1.24 28.66
CA GLN A 912 -42.06 -0.48 29.69
C GLN A 912 -42.14 1.03 29.39
N THR A 913 -41.24 1.54 28.54
CA THR A 913 -41.21 2.94 28.13
C THR A 913 -41.86 3.21 26.78
N GLY A 914 -42.52 2.22 26.17
CA GLY A 914 -43.33 2.38 24.96
C GLY A 914 -42.59 2.24 23.63
N ARG A 915 -41.27 1.97 23.62
CA ARG A 915 -40.46 1.75 22.41
C ARG A 915 -40.61 0.31 21.90
N ARG A 916 -41.83 -0.06 21.50
CA ARG A 916 -42.19 -1.47 21.18
C ARG A 916 -41.35 -2.09 20.07
N MET A 917 -41.01 -1.33 19.02
CA MET A 917 -40.23 -1.82 17.88
C MET A 917 -38.79 -2.18 18.30
N GLU A 918 -38.07 -1.24 18.90
CA GLU A 918 -36.72 -1.49 19.44
C GLU A 918 -36.72 -2.61 20.49
N ALA A 919 -37.71 -2.64 21.39
CA ALA A 919 -37.84 -3.68 22.41
C ALA A 919 -37.96 -5.07 21.79
N ARG A 920 -38.76 -5.20 20.72
CA ARG A 920 -39.00 -6.46 20.00
C ARG A 920 -37.74 -6.94 19.30
N GLU A 921 -36.97 -6.04 18.72
CA GLU A 921 -35.69 -6.38 18.08
C GLU A 921 -34.69 -6.91 19.11
N GLU A 922 -34.48 -6.18 20.21
CA GLU A 922 -33.48 -6.56 21.21
C GLU A 922 -33.83 -7.87 21.94
N VAL A 923 -35.09 -8.07 22.35
CA VAL A 923 -35.50 -9.33 23.00
C VAL A 923 -35.41 -10.52 22.04
N SER A 924 -35.70 -10.32 20.75
CA SER A 924 -35.59 -11.39 19.76
C SER A 924 -34.14 -11.80 19.53
N VAL A 925 -33.18 -10.88 19.65
CA VAL A 925 -31.76 -11.21 19.52
C VAL A 925 -31.26 -11.85 20.81
N ALA A 926 -31.63 -11.33 21.98
CA ALA A 926 -31.25 -11.90 23.28
C ALA A 926 -31.57 -13.40 23.37
N LEU A 927 -32.80 -13.80 23.02
CA LEU A 927 -33.25 -15.20 23.03
C LEU A 927 -32.47 -16.11 22.06
N LYS A 928 -31.83 -15.56 21.03
CA LYS A 928 -31.03 -16.32 20.05
C LYS A 928 -29.54 -16.39 20.40
N SER A 929 -29.09 -15.65 21.42
CA SER A 929 -27.66 -15.39 21.67
C SER A 929 -27.12 -15.99 22.97
N GLY A 930 -27.80 -17.02 23.52
CA GLY A 930 -27.31 -17.72 24.71
C GLY A 930 -27.49 -16.92 25.99
N LEU A 931 -28.71 -16.43 26.21
CA LEU A 931 -29.16 -15.77 27.44
C LEU A 931 -28.89 -16.68 28.65
N SER A 932 -28.46 -16.10 29.78
CA SER A 932 -28.25 -16.90 30.98
C SER A 932 -29.53 -17.62 31.40
N ALA A 933 -29.37 -18.84 31.92
CA ALA A 933 -30.50 -19.68 32.36
C ALA A 933 -31.39 -19.01 33.42
N GLU A 934 -30.86 -17.98 34.08
CA GLU A 934 -31.59 -17.14 35.01
C GLU A 934 -32.67 -16.29 34.34
N TYR A 935 -32.39 -15.68 33.18
CA TYR A 935 -33.27 -14.68 32.55
C TYR A 935 -34.12 -15.20 31.39
N GLU A 936 -33.84 -16.42 30.91
CA GLU A 936 -34.52 -17.01 29.75
C GLU A 936 -36.06 -17.05 29.84
N PRO A 937 -36.68 -17.43 30.98
CA PRO A 937 -38.14 -17.49 31.09
C PRO A 937 -38.83 -16.12 30.96
N ASP A 938 -38.20 -15.07 31.49
CA ASP A 938 -38.77 -13.72 31.45
C ASP A 938 -38.67 -13.11 30.04
N ALA A 939 -37.56 -13.34 29.35
CA ALA A 939 -37.37 -12.90 27.98
C ALA A 939 -38.40 -13.52 27.01
N GLN A 940 -38.75 -14.80 27.19
CA GLN A 940 -39.78 -15.47 26.38
C GLN A 940 -41.17 -14.87 26.58
N ARG A 941 -41.53 -14.52 27.83
CA ARG A 941 -42.79 -13.83 28.14
C ARG A 941 -42.86 -12.46 27.48
N LEU A 942 -41.79 -11.66 27.61
CA LEU A 942 -41.70 -10.34 27.00
C LEU A 942 -41.79 -10.38 25.47
N ALA A 943 -41.13 -11.35 24.83
CA ALA A 943 -41.20 -11.52 23.38
C ALA A 943 -42.61 -11.86 22.87
N THR A 944 -43.45 -12.48 23.71
CA THR A 944 -44.83 -12.82 23.37
C THR A 944 -45.73 -11.59 23.44
N THR A 945 -45.62 -10.78 24.49
CA THR A 945 -46.44 -9.56 24.68
C THR A 945 -46.14 -8.46 23.66
N LEU A 946 -44.95 -8.45 23.05
CA LEU A 946 -44.56 -7.51 21.99
C LEU A 946 -44.98 -7.97 20.57
N ARG A 947 -45.58 -9.16 20.43
CA ARG A 947 -46.16 -9.64 19.16
C ARG A 947 -47.63 -9.27 18.99
N GLU A 948 -48.31 -8.99 20.10
CA GLU A 948 -49.69 -8.51 20.22
C GLU A 948 -49.74 -6.98 20.12
#